data_AF-A0A8C0P7Y9-F1
#
_entry.id   AF-A0A8C0P7Y9-F1
#
_cell.length_a   1.000
_cell.length_b   1.000
_cell.length_c   1.000
_cell.angle_alpha   90.00
_cell.angle_beta   90.00
_cell.angle_gamma   90.00
#
_symmetry.space_group_name_H-M   'P 1'
#
loop_
_entity.id
_entity.type
_entity.pdbx_description
1 polymer ?
#
loop_
_entity_poly.entity_id
_entity_poly.type
_entity_poly.pdbx_seq_one_letter_code
_entity_poly.pdbx_strand_id
1 'polypeptide(L)'
;MASLMQSRLPINQDLMLMQKGMLMRKVRSKCWKKLRYFRLQDDGMTVWHARQEGGNAKPTFSISDVETVREGHESELLRSLAEEFPLERGFTIIFHGRRANLDLVANSVEEAEVWKRGLWHLMDFVNGMDQQERLDQWLSDWFQRGDKNQDGRMSFQEVQRLLHLMNVEMDQEYAFHLFQTADTSHSGTLEGEEFVDFYKALTKRAEVQELFENFSADGQKLTLLEFVDFLREEQKEGERAPDLALELIDRYEPSESGKLRHVLSMDGFLSYLCSKDGDIFKPTCLPIYQDMTQPLNNYYINSSHNTYLVGDQLYGQSSVEGYIRALKRGCRCVEVDIWDGPSGEPIVYHGHTLTSRIPFKDVVATVAQYAFQTSEYPVILSLENHCSWEQQQVMACHLTEILGEQLLSTTLDGLLPTQLPSPEELRRKILVKGKKLRTLEEDLEEEEEEELESELEGEQEADPEPEAQLESEPQELSPRSKDKKKEKKSKPILCPSLSALVVYLKSVSFHSFTHSREHYRFYETSSFSETKAKSLIKEAGNEFVQHNAWQLSRVYPSGLRTDSSNYNPQELWNAGCQMVAMNVQTAGLEMDICDGLFRQNGGCGYVLKPDFLRDAQSSFHPERPVSPFRAQTLLIQVISGQQLPKEDMSKERSIVDPLVRVEIFGVRPDTTRQETSYVENNGFNPYWGQTLCFRVLVPELALLRFVVKDYNWKSRNDFIGQYTLPWTCMQQGGPVLHPLADTPALAARLTLSSRPPPGYRHIHLLSKDGTSLHPASIFVHINIREGLEGDEC
;
A
#
# COMPACT_ATOMS: atom_id res chain seq x y z
N MET A 1 1.62 4.55 38.29
CA MET A 1 2.29 4.31 36.99
C MET A 1 2.53 5.56 36.13
N ALA A 2 1.81 6.68 36.30
CA ALA A 2 2.05 7.94 35.56
C ALA A 2 3.49 8.53 35.67
N SER A 3 4.33 8.01 36.58
CA SER A 3 5.72 8.41 36.82
C SER A 3 6.76 7.75 35.89
N LEU A 4 6.41 6.71 35.13
CA LEU A 4 7.39 5.93 34.35
C LEU A 4 7.84 6.63 33.05
N MET A 5 6.94 7.34 32.36
CA MET A 5 7.29 8.12 31.15
C MET A 5 8.02 9.42 31.47
N GLN A 6 7.57 10.14 32.50
CA GLN A 6 8.12 11.46 32.85
C GLN A 6 9.58 11.38 33.30
N SER A 7 10.02 10.21 33.79
CA SER A 7 11.41 9.92 34.13
C SER A 7 12.26 9.43 32.96
N ARG A 8 11.64 9.07 31.82
CA ARG A 8 12.30 8.49 30.64
C ARG A 8 12.32 9.40 29.41
N LEU A 9 11.41 10.37 29.31
CA LEU A 9 11.51 11.42 28.31
C LEU A 9 12.81 12.20 28.56
N PRO A 10 13.71 12.33 27.56
CA PRO A 10 14.90 13.14 27.72
C PRO A 10 14.47 14.55 28.12
N ILE A 11 15.11 15.12 29.15
CA ILE A 11 14.85 16.50 29.58
C ILE A 11 15.21 17.42 28.42
N ASN A 12 14.19 17.76 27.63
CA ASN A 12 14.32 18.52 26.41
C ASN A 12 13.51 19.81 26.56
N GLN A 13 14.19 20.93 26.32
CA GLN A 13 13.60 22.26 26.47
C GLN A 13 12.40 22.46 25.54
N ASP A 14 12.43 21.89 24.33
CA ASP A 14 11.33 22.00 23.37
C ASP A 14 10.08 21.24 23.88
N LEU A 15 10.25 20.04 24.46
CA LEU A 15 9.13 19.26 25.04
C LEU A 15 8.50 19.97 26.23
N MET A 16 9.29 20.57 27.11
CA MET A 16 8.77 21.38 28.22
C MET A 16 7.97 22.58 27.72
N LEU A 17 8.40 23.22 26.62
CA LEU A 17 7.67 24.32 26.00
C LEU A 17 6.37 23.83 25.33
N MET A 18 6.37 22.65 24.71
CA MET A 18 5.15 22.02 24.19
C MET A 18 4.17 21.66 25.31
N GLN A 19 4.65 21.21 26.47
CA GLN A 19 3.83 20.93 27.66
C GLN A 19 3.28 22.20 28.31
N LYS A 20 4.01 23.33 28.24
CA LYS A 20 3.46 24.65 28.60
C LYS A 20 2.42 25.13 27.59
N GLY A 21 2.43 24.59 26.37
CA GLY A 21 1.49 24.88 25.30
C GLY A 21 1.71 26.23 24.61
N MET A 22 1.14 26.36 23.40
CA MET A 22 1.42 27.48 22.51
C MET A 22 0.21 27.81 21.62
N LEU A 23 0.01 29.10 21.34
CA LEU A 23 -1.01 29.56 20.40
C LEU A 23 -0.49 29.51 18.97
N MET A 24 -1.08 28.67 18.12
CA MET A 24 -0.73 28.58 16.70
C MET A 24 -1.98 28.74 15.83
N ARG A 25 -1.81 29.26 14.61
CA ARG A 25 -2.92 29.34 13.65
C ARG A 25 -3.12 27.96 13.02
N LYS A 26 -4.29 27.37 13.27
CA LYS A 26 -4.76 26.21 12.52
C LYS A 26 -5.35 26.68 11.20
N VAL A 27 -4.78 26.21 10.10
CA VAL A 27 -5.19 26.57 8.74
C VAL A 27 -6.03 25.42 8.17
N ARG A 28 -7.21 25.75 7.61
CA ARG A 28 -8.08 24.76 6.93
C ARG A 28 -8.44 25.19 5.51
N SER A 29 -8.35 26.47 5.21
CA SER A 29 -8.52 27.04 3.88
C SER A 29 -7.94 28.45 3.86
N LYS A 30 -7.86 29.07 2.67
CA LYS A 30 -7.44 30.48 2.54
C LYS A 30 -8.24 31.43 3.44
N CYS A 31 -9.53 31.16 3.66
CA CYS A 31 -10.40 32.00 4.48
C CYS A 31 -10.49 31.55 5.95
N TRP A 32 -10.13 30.29 6.26
CA TRP A 32 -10.20 29.73 7.61
C TRP A 32 -8.81 29.54 8.19
N LYS A 33 -8.39 30.54 8.98
CA LYS A 33 -7.12 30.59 9.71
C LYS A 33 -7.43 31.03 11.14
N LYS A 34 -7.49 30.09 12.09
CA LYS A 34 -7.93 30.40 13.46
C LYS A 34 -6.87 30.03 14.48
N LEU A 35 -6.60 30.95 15.40
CA LEU A 35 -5.69 30.73 16.51
C LEU A 35 -6.26 29.65 17.45
N ARG A 36 -5.42 28.69 17.82
CA ARG A 36 -5.75 27.57 18.73
C ARG A 36 -4.57 27.36 19.65
N TYR A 37 -4.86 27.04 20.90
CA TYR A 37 -3.85 26.71 21.88
C TYR A 37 -3.59 25.21 21.80
N PHE A 38 -2.37 24.81 21.43
CA PHE A 38 -1.94 23.43 21.35
C PHE A 38 -1.04 23.11 22.54
N ARG A 39 -1.18 21.93 23.13
CA ARG A 39 -0.40 21.51 24.29
C ARG A 39 -0.15 20.01 24.28
N LEU A 40 1.10 19.61 24.47
CA LEU A 40 1.48 18.24 24.79
C LEU A 40 1.03 17.91 26.22
N GLN A 41 0.32 16.82 26.40
CA GLN A 41 -0.11 16.37 27.72
C GLN A 41 1.07 15.79 28.51
N ASP A 42 0.87 15.65 29.82
CA ASP A 42 1.93 15.20 30.73
C ASP A 42 2.30 13.72 30.50
N ASP A 43 1.46 12.98 29.74
CA ASP A 43 1.75 11.64 29.20
C ASP A 43 2.86 11.62 28.14
N GLY A 44 3.26 12.78 27.60
CA GLY A 44 4.26 12.90 26.53
C GLY A 44 3.83 12.37 25.16
N MET A 45 2.57 11.94 25.02
CA MET A 45 2.08 11.21 23.85
C MET A 45 0.84 11.85 23.23
N THR A 46 0.05 12.60 24.01
CA THR A 46 -1.20 13.16 23.51
C THR A 46 -1.08 14.67 23.31
N VAL A 47 -1.48 15.16 22.13
CA VAL A 47 -1.55 16.60 21.85
C VAL A 47 -3.00 17.07 21.87
N TRP A 48 -3.30 18.01 22.75
CA TRP A 48 -4.62 18.62 22.87
C TRP A 48 -4.65 19.98 22.17
N HIS A 49 -5.85 20.36 21.71
CA HIS A 49 -6.08 21.72 21.26
C HIS A 49 -7.33 22.33 21.92
N ALA A 50 -7.23 23.61 22.24
CA ALA A 50 -8.31 24.40 22.80
C ALA A 50 -8.50 25.70 22.00
N ARG A 51 -9.62 26.39 22.22
CA ARG A 51 -9.85 27.72 21.62
C ARG A 51 -8.90 28.78 22.19
N GLN A 52 -8.55 28.63 23.46
CA GLN A 52 -7.68 29.50 24.24
C GLN A 52 -7.10 28.70 25.40
N GLU A 53 -6.06 29.22 26.05
CA GLU A 53 -5.47 28.65 27.25
C GLU A 53 -6.54 28.49 28.36
N GLY A 54 -6.57 27.32 29.02
CA GLY A 54 -7.57 27.00 30.04
C GLY A 54 -9.01 26.77 29.55
N GLY A 55 -9.26 26.82 28.23
CA GLY A 55 -10.58 26.47 27.67
C GLY A 55 -10.80 24.96 27.56
N ASN A 56 -12.06 24.53 27.33
CA ASN A 56 -12.38 23.12 27.08
C ASN A 56 -11.51 22.56 25.95
N ALA A 57 -10.55 21.74 26.34
CA ALA A 57 -9.61 21.11 25.45
C ALA A 57 -10.24 19.86 24.84
N LYS A 58 -9.87 19.56 23.60
CA LYS A 58 -10.21 18.29 22.96
C LYS A 58 -8.91 17.61 22.54
N PRO A 59 -8.84 16.26 22.63
CA PRO A 59 -7.72 15.54 22.05
C PRO A 59 -7.64 15.84 20.55
N THR A 60 -6.45 16.19 20.09
CA THR A 60 -6.19 16.45 18.66
C THR A 60 -5.71 15.18 18.00
N PHE A 61 -4.60 14.63 18.48
CA PHE A 61 -3.92 13.45 17.95
C PHE A 61 -2.99 12.84 19.01
N SER A 62 -2.68 11.55 18.84
CA SER A 62 -1.55 10.90 19.51
C SER A 62 -0.28 11.07 18.66
N ILE A 63 0.90 11.14 19.27
CA ILE A 63 2.18 11.10 18.54
C ILE A 63 2.27 9.86 17.65
N SER A 64 1.72 8.72 18.09
CA SER A 64 1.66 7.49 17.29
C SER A 64 0.84 7.61 16.01
N ASP A 65 -0.01 8.63 15.87
CA ASP A 65 -0.78 8.88 14.65
C ASP A 65 0.04 9.61 13.57
N VAL A 66 1.19 10.20 13.93
CA VAL A 66 1.95 11.12 13.09
C VAL A 66 2.96 10.35 12.23
N GLU A 67 2.80 10.43 10.90
CA GLU A 67 3.75 9.85 9.94
C GLU A 67 5.00 10.71 9.81
N THR A 68 4.82 12.02 9.64
CA THR A 68 5.93 12.96 9.43
C THR A 68 5.48 14.41 9.61
N VAL A 69 6.45 15.31 9.73
CA VAL A 69 6.25 16.77 9.74
C VAL A 69 6.93 17.36 8.51
N ARG A 70 6.14 18.02 7.66
CA ARG A 70 6.64 18.76 6.48
C ARG A 70 6.87 20.21 6.84
N GLU A 71 7.97 20.78 6.36
CA GLU A 71 8.39 22.13 6.73
C GLU A 71 7.82 23.20 5.80
N GLY A 72 7.62 24.38 6.36
CA GLY A 72 7.22 25.58 5.64
C GLY A 72 5.99 25.42 4.77
N HIS A 73 6.15 25.62 3.48
CA HIS A 73 5.07 25.69 2.48
C HIS A 73 5.04 24.45 1.57
N GLU A 74 5.48 23.32 2.11
CA GLU A 74 5.45 22.04 1.39
C GLU A 74 4.02 21.53 1.13
N SER A 75 3.03 21.92 1.94
CA SER A 75 1.62 21.65 1.63
C SER A 75 1.05 22.67 0.62
N GLU A 76 0.17 22.20 -0.26
CA GLU A 76 -0.52 23.05 -1.25
C GLU A 76 -1.23 24.24 -0.59
N LEU A 77 -1.87 24.00 0.56
CA LEU A 77 -2.58 25.03 1.30
C LEU A 77 -1.65 26.11 1.85
N LEU A 78 -0.52 25.72 2.47
CA LEU A 78 0.44 26.69 2.99
C LEU A 78 1.20 27.42 1.87
N ARG A 79 1.53 26.73 0.76
CA ARG A 79 2.09 27.35 -0.45
C ARG A 79 1.19 28.45 -1.00
N SER A 80 -0.12 28.22 -0.98
CA SER A 80 -1.10 29.21 -1.43
C SER A 80 -1.21 30.46 -0.51
N LEU A 81 -0.53 30.44 0.64
CA LEU A 81 -0.47 31.50 1.64
C LEU A 81 0.95 32.08 1.78
N ALA A 82 1.86 31.78 0.84
CA ALA A 82 3.27 32.17 0.95
C ALA A 82 3.51 33.68 1.00
N GLU A 83 2.61 34.47 0.42
CA GLU A 83 2.64 35.93 0.50
C GLU A 83 2.13 36.48 1.84
N GLU A 84 1.35 35.69 2.59
CA GLU A 84 0.75 36.12 3.86
C GLU A 84 1.62 35.79 5.08
N PHE A 85 2.38 34.69 5.03
CA PHE A 85 3.19 34.22 6.15
C PHE A 85 4.60 33.84 5.70
N PRO A 86 5.65 34.12 6.51
CA PRO A 86 6.99 33.62 6.26
C PRO A 86 7.04 32.09 6.20
N LEU A 87 7.86 31.56 5.29
CA LEU A 87 8.04 30.13 5.07
C LEU A 87 8.37 29.40 6.38
N GLU A 88 9.28 29.96 7.17
CA GLU A 88 9.86 29.32 8.35
C GLU A 88 8.86 29.20 9.52
N ARG A 89 7.71 29.88 9.44
CA ARG A 89 6.66 29.83 10.46
C ARG A 89 5.61 28.76 10.19
N GLY A 90 5.56 28.24 8.97
CA GLY A 90 4.62 27.20 8.56
C GLY A 90 5.18 25.80 8.78
N PHE A 91 4.31 24.85 9.11
CA PHE A 91 4.61 23.43 9.04
C PHE A 91 3.30 22.62 8.95
N THR A 92 3.40 21.41 8.42
CA THR A 92 2.26 20.51 8.23
C THR A 92 2.52 19.18 8.92
N ILE A 93 1.61 18.78 9.80
CA ILE A 93 1.63 17.45 10.42
C ILE A 93 0.89 16.49 9.49
N ILE A 94 1.61 15.47 9.01
CA ILE A 94 1.10 14.39 8.18
C ILE A 94 0.79 13.20 9.07
N PHE A 95 -0.41 12.66 8.95
CA PHE A 95 -0.85 11.52 9.73
C PHE A 95 -0.79 10.24 8.90
N HIS A 96 -0.61 9.11 9.57
CA HIS A 96 -0.76 7.80 8.92
C HIS A 96 -2.19 7.63 8.36
N GLY A 97 -2.28 6.93 7.23
CA GLY A 97 -3.56 6.63 6.57
C GLY A 97 -4.18 7.80 5.83
N ARG A 98 -5.52 7.81 5.77
CA ARG A 98 -6.29 8.79 4.99
C ARG A 98 -6.75 10.01 5.79
N ARG A 99 -6.21 10.20 6.99
CA ARG A 99 -6.52 11.37 7.83
C ARG A 99 -6.03 12.65 7.14
N ALA A 100 -6.82 13.71 7.25
CA ALA A 100 -6.47 15.00 6.68
C ALA A 100 -5.26 15.62 7.40
N ASN A 101 -4.32 16.16 6.62
CA ASN A 101 -3.15 16.87 7.11
C ASN A 101 -3.55 18.03 8.02
N LEU A 102 -2.69 18.38 8.98
CA LEU A 102 -2.88 19.52 9.87
C LEU A 102 -1.84 20.61 9.59
N ASP A 103 -2.28 21.64 8.87
CA ASP A 103 -1.48 22.81 8.57
C ASP A 103 -1.50 23.82 9.73
N LEU A 104 -0.31 24.19 10.22
CA LEU A 104 -0.10 25.11 11.32
C LEU A 104 0.83 26.25 10.92
N VAL A 105 0.55 27.44 11.45
CA VAL A 105 1.45 28.60 11.37
C VAL A 105 1.66 29.16 12.78
N ALA A 106 2.90 29.08 13.27
CA ALA A 106 3.30 29.58 14.58
C ALA A 106 3.35 31.12 14.61
N ASN A 107 3.49 31.78 15.78
CA ASN A 107 3.60 33.25 15.83
C ASN A 107 5.00 33.76 15.55
N SER A 108 6.03 32.94 15.78
CA SER A 108 7.42 33.23 15.44
C SER A 108 8.11 32.01 14.82
N VAL A 109 9.30 32.22 14.27
CA VAL A 109 10.12 31.13 13.71
C VAL A 109 10.58 30.19 14.82
N GLU A 110 10.99 30.76 15.95
CA GLU A 110 11.43 30.01 17.13
C GLU A 110 10.31 29.10 17.67
N GLU A 111 9.08 29.60 17.68
CA GLU A 111 7.91 28.83 18.07
C GLU A 111 7.64 27.63 17.13
N ALA A 112 7.73 27.84 15.81
CA ALA A 112 7.59 26.76 14.83
C ALA A 112 8.68 25.71 15.01
N GLU A 113 9.92 26.16 15.18
CA GLU A 113 11.10 25.33 15.41
C GLU A 113 11.00 24.45 16.65
N VAL A 114 10.51 25.02 17.77
CA VAL A 114 10.25 24.27 19.01
C VAL A 114 9.29 23.11 18.75
N TRP A 115 8.17 23.36 18.05
CA TRP A 115 7.18 22.33 17.78
C TRP A 115 7.67 21.29 16.78
N LYS A 116 8.38 21.69 15.72
CA LYS A 116 8.95 20.75 14.74
C LYS A 116 9.94 19.79 15.40
N ARG A 117 10.95 20.33 16.10
CA ARG A 117 11.95 19.51 16.81
C ARG A 117 11.34 18.65 17.90
N GLY A 118 10.44 19.21 18.69
CA GLY A 118 9.76 18.44 19.73
C GLY A 118 8.92 17.29 19.16
N LEU A 119 8.21 17.50 18.06
CA LEU A 119 7.49 16.42 17.37
C LEU A 119 8.43 15.35 16.81
N TRP A 120 9.54 15.73 16.15
CA TRP A 120 10.52 14.75 15.67
C TRP A 120 11.13 13.95 16.82
N HIS A 121 11.50 14.60 17.93
CA HIS A 121 12.02 13.89 19.10
C HIS A 121 11.01 12.89 19.68
N LEU A 122 9.73 13.25 19.75
CA LEU A 122 8.70 12.33 20.22
C LEU A 122 8.47 11.19 19.22
N MET A 123 8.49 11.46 17.93
CA MET A 123 8.39 10.43 16.90
C MET A 123 9.58 9.46 16.95
N ASP A 124 10.81 9.97 17.05
CA ASP A 124 12.03 9.16 17.17
C ASP A 124 11.99 8.32 18.45
N PHE A 125 11.53 8.91 19.55
CA PHE A 125 11.33 8.20 20.81
C PHE A 125 10.33 7.03 20.64
N VAL A 126 9.14 7.29 20.10
CA VAL A 126 8.11 6.24 19.86
C VAL A 126 8.60 5.15 18.90
N ASN A 127 9.34 5.55 17.87
CA ASN A 127 9.92 4.62 16.90
C ASN A 127 11.05 3.78 17.51
N GLY A 128 11.80 4.34 18.47
CA GLY A 128 12.91 3.70 19.17
C GLY A 128 12.53 2.85 20.38
N MET A 129 11.29 2.95 20.90
CA MET A 129 10.81 2.14 22.03
C MET A 129 10.91 0.64 21.72
N ASP A 130 11.46 -0.12 22.66
CA ASP A 130 11.46 -1.58 22.58
C ASP A 130 10.06 -2.17 22.85
N GLN A 131 9.90 -3.49 22.68
CA GLN A 131 8.60 -4.15 22.88
C GLN A 131 8.10 -4.07 24.34
N GLN A 132 9.01 -4.13 25.31
CA GLN A 132 8.68 -4.07 26.74
C GLN A 132 8.17 -2.68 27.10
N GLU A 133 8.85 -1.63 26.62
CA GLU A 133 8.47 -0.25 26.84
C GLU A 133 7.14 0.10 26.19
N ARG A 134 6.86 -0.44 25.01
CA ARG A 134 5.56 -0.29 24.35
C ARG A 134 4.45 -0.95 25.16
N LEU A 135 4.70 -2.15 25.69
CA LEU A 135 3.75 -2.85 26.54
C LEU A 135 3.50 -2.09 27.85
N ASP A 136 4.55 -1.62 28.52
CA ASP A 136 4.46 -0.84 29.76
C ASP A 136 3.68 0.46 29.56
N GLN A 137 3.95 1.17 28.46
CA GLN A 137 3.21 2.37 28.10
C GLN A 137 1.74 2.05 27.88
N TRP A 138 1.48 1.01 27.10
CA TRP A 138 0.15 0.59 26.75
C TRP A 138 -0.65 0.13 27.98
N LEU A 139 -0.02 -0.58 28.93
CA LEU A 139 -0.61 -0.97 30.20
C LEU A 139 -0.94 0.25 31.08
N SER A 140 -0.03 1.23 31.12
CA SER A 140 -0.27 2.50 31.81
C SER A 140 -1.47 3.25 31.22
N ASP A 141 -1.60 3.27 29.90
CA ASP A 141 -2.74 3.92 29.22
C ASP A 141 -4.07 3.24 29.61
N TRP A 142 -4.12 1.91 29.66
CA TRP A 142 -5.32 1.18 30.10
C TRP A 142 -5.63 1.39 31.57
N PHE A 143 -4.61 1.43 32.42
CA PHE A 143 -4.78 1.76 33.83
C PHE A 143 -5.44 3.14 33.98
N GLN A 144 -4.91 4.17 33.31
CA GLN A 144 -5.45 5.53 33.35
C GLN A 144 -6.86 5.65 32.77
N ARG A 145 -7.21 4.84 31.76
CA ARG A 145 -8.57 4.80 31.21
C ARG A 145 -9.57 4.11 32.13
N GLY A 146 -9.11 3.08 32.84
CA GLY A 146 -9.88 2.33 33.82
C GLY A 146 -10.14 3.13 35.09
N ASP A 147 -9.10 3.78 35.63
CA ASP A 147 -9.12 4.66 36.81
C ASP A 147 -9.91 5.95 36.51
N LYS A 148 -11.22 5.90 36.76
CA LYS A 148 -12.14 6.97 36.36
C LYS A 148 -12.07 8.16 37.31
N ASN A 149 -11.86 7.88 38.59
CA ASN A 149 -11.83 8.89 39.64
C ASN A 149 -10.41 9.49 39.82
N GLN A 150 -9.41 8.94 39.14
CA GLN A 150 -8.01 9.37 39.15
C GLN A 150 -7.38 9.29 40.55
N ASP A 151 -7.81 8.33 41.36
CA ASP A 151 -7.27 8.12 42.71
C ASP A 151 -6.00 7.24 42.73
N GLY A 152 -5.59 6.72 41.57
CA GLY A 152 -4.40 5.90 41.39
C GLY A 152 -4.60 4.43 41.76
N ARG A 153 -5.84 4.00 41.99
CA ARG A 153 -6.24 2.63 42.34
C ARG A 153 -7.39 2.20 41.41
N MET A 154 -7.57 0.89 41.21
CA MET A 154 -8.68 0.39 40.40
C MET A 154 -9.62 -0.49 41.22
N SER A 155 -10.84 -0.02 41.45
CA SER A 155 -11.89 -0.81 42.07
C SER A 155 -12.44 -1.90 41.14
N PHE A 156 -13.11 -2.92 41.69
CA PHE A 156 -13.74 -3.95 40.84
C PHE A 156 -14.78 -3.37 39.86
N GLN A 157 -15.51 -2.32 40.26
CA GLN A 157 -16.45 -1.65 39.35
C GLN A 157 -15.73 -0.97 38.17
N GLU A 158 -14.55 -0.41 38.41
CA GLU A 158 -13.71 0.17 37.35
C GLU A 158 -13.10 -0.92 36.47
N VAL A 159 -12.71 -2.06 37.04
CA VAL A 159 -12.29 -3.25 36.27
C VAL A 159 -13.43 -3.73 35.36
N GLN A 160 -14.67 -3.82 35.85
CA GLN A 160 -15.81 -4.19 35.02
C GLN A 160 -16.01 -3.20 33.86
N ARG A 161 -15.90 -1.89 34.12
CA ARG A 161 -15.95 -0.87 33.06
C ARG A 161 -14.79 -1.00 32.08
N LEU A 162 -13.59 -1.28 32.57
CA LEU A 162 -12.39 -1.46 31.78
C LEU A 162 -12.54 -2.65 30.81
N LEU A 163 -13.08 -3.78 31.25
CA LEU A 163 -13.35 -4.94 30.39
C LEU A 163 -14.24 -4.58 29.20
N HIS A 164 -15.33 -3.83 29.43
CA HIS A 164 -16.18 -3.33 28.36
C HIS A 164 -15.43 -2.36 27.42
N LEU A 165 -14.55 -1.51 27.98
CA LEU A 165 -13.71 -0.61 27.19
C LEU A 165 -12.71 -1.37 26.32
N MET A 166 -12.20 -2.50 26.83
CA MET A 166 -11.32 -3.44 26.14
C MET A 166 -12.05 -4.39 25.18
N ASN A 167 -13.36 -4.19 24.97
CA ASN A 167 -14.16 -4.94 24.01
C ASN A 167 -14.40 -6.41 24.42
N VAL A 168 -14.62 -6.67 25.71
CA VAL A 168 -14.98 -8.02 26.21
C VAL A 168 -16.06 -7.97 27.29
N GLU A 169 -17.05 -8.86 27.15
CA GLU A 169 -17.97 -9.20 28.22
C GLU A 169 -17.48 -10.50 28.87
N MET A 170 -17.35 -10.47 30.19
CA MET A 170 -16.83 -11.59 30.97
C MET A 170 -17.80 -11.92 32.08
N ASP A 171 -17.92 -13.21 32.39
CA ASP A 171 -18.66 -13.67 33.56
C ASP A 171 -18.16 -12.96 34.82
N GLN A 172 -19.10 -12.46 35.61
CA GLN A 172 -18.79 -11.60 36.75
C GLN A 172 -18.04 -12.35 37.86
N GLU A 173 -18.34 -13.64 38.07
CA GLU A 173 -17.67 -14.45 39.09
C GLU A 173 -16.23 -14.73 38.68
N TYR A 174 -16.00 -15.04 37.40
CA TYR A 174 -14.66 -15.24 36.87
C TYR A 174 -13.83 -13.94 36.87
N ALA A 175 -14.40 -12.82 36.45
CA ALA A 175 -13.71 -11.52 36.50
C ALA A 175 -13.34 -11.13 37.94
N PHE A 176 -14.23 -11.40 38.90
CA PHE A 176 -13.98 -11.16 40.32
C PHE A 176 -12.90 -12.09 40.87
N HIS A 177 -12.86 -13.35 40.45
CA HIS A 177 -11.80 -14.29 40.81
C HIS A 177 -10.43 -13.81 40.29
N LEU A 178 -10.34 -13.35 39.04
CA LEU A 178 -9.11 -12.77 38.49
C LEU A 178 -8.66 -11.54 39.28
N PHE A 179 -9.62 -10.66 39.59
CA PHE A 179 -9.37 -9.48 40.43
C PHE A 179 -8.82 -9.85 41.80
N GLN A 180 -9.45 -10.78 42.51
CA GLN A 180 -9.01 -11.23 43.84
C GLN A 180 -7.65 -11.94 43.81
N THR A 181 -7.38 -12.68 42.75
CA THR A 181 -6.08 -13.36 42.58
C THR A 181 -4.95 -12.34 42.39
N ALA A 182 -5.23 -11.22 41.71
CA ALA A 182 -4.28 -10.15 41.48
C ALA A 182 -4.15 -9.17 42.65
N ASP A 183 -5.18 -8.99 43.47
CA ASP A 183 -5.18 -8.18 44.71
C ASP A 183 -4.40 -8.90 45.83
N THR A 184 -3.09 -9.01 45.63
CA THR A 184 -2.15 -9.64 46.58
C THR A 184 -2.00 -8.84 47.87
N SER A 185 -2.26 -7.53 47.82
CA SER A 185 -2.31 -6.65 48.99
C SER A 185 -3.60 -6.79 49.81
N HIS A 186 -4.62 -7.44 49.26
CA HIS A 186 -5.96 -7.57 49.83
C HIS A 186 -6.60 -6.21 50.17
N SER A 187 -6.31 -5.20 49.36
CA SER A 187 -6.78 -3.83 49.56
C SER A 187 -8.22 -3.61 49.09
N GLY A 188 -8.77 -4.55 48.31
CA GLY A 188 -10.04 -4.40 47.61
C GLY A 188 -9.95 -3.51 46.36
N THR A 189 -8.73 -3.17 45.94
CA THR A 189 -8.39 -2.39 44.74
C THR A 189 -7.12 -2.92 44.10
N LEU A 190 -6.90 -2.67 42.81
CA LEU A 190 -5.62 -3.01 42.14
C LEU A 190 -4.73 -1.78 42.02
N GLU A 191 -3.51 -1.86 42.54
CA GLU A 191 -2.47 -0.84 42.40
C GLU A 191 -1.33 -1.31 41.51
N GLY A 192 -0.89 -0.48 40.54
CA GLY A 192 0.39 -0.66 39.85
C GLY A 192 0.66 -2.08 39.33
N GLU A 193 1.51 -2.84 40.03
CA GLU A 193 1.88 -4.22 39.69
C GLU A 193 0.70 -5.20 39.78
N GLU A 194 -0.23 -5.02 40.71
CA GLU A 194 -1.42 -5.88 40.82
C GLU A 194 -2.32 -5.74 39.57
N PHE A 195 -2.38 -4.54 39.00
CA PHE A 195 -3.07 -4.34 37.73
C PHE A 195 -2.35 -5.06 36.57
N VAL A 196 -1.01 -5.05 36.57
CA VAL A 196 -0.22 -5.77 35.58
C VAL A 196 -0.47 -7.27 35.69
N ASP A 197 -0.54 -7.82 36.90
CA ASP A 197 -0.81 -9.24 37.13
C ASP A 197 -2.24 -9.61 36.71
N PHE A 198 -3.24 -8.79 37.05
CA PHE A 198 -4.60 -8.94 36.55
C PHE A 198 -4.62 -8.96 35.02
N TYR A 199 -3.93 -8.02 34.39
CA TYR A 199 -3.89 -7.90 32.94
C TYR A 199 -3.19 -9.10 32.28
N LYS A 200 -2.06 -9.56 32.83
CA LYS A 200 -1.35 -10.77 32.34
C LYS A 200 -2.24 -12.01 32.44
N ALA A 201 -3.02 -12.14 33.52
CA ALA A 201 -3.97 -13.22 33.66
C ALA A 201 -5.09 -13.13 32.61
N LEU A 202 -5.56 -11.91 32.31
CA LEU A 202 -6.58 -11.63 31.29
C LEU A 202 -6.08 -11.93 29.87
N THR A 203 -4.80 -11.70 29.56
CA THR A 203 -4.21 -11.95 28.23
C THR A 203 -3.59 -13.32 28.06
N LYS A 204 -3.76 -14.22 29.03
CA LYS A 204 -3.24 -15.58 28.93
C LYS A 204 -3.85 -16.29 27.71
N ARG A 205 -2.98 -16.80 26.83
CA ARG A 205 -3.37 -17.50 25.59
C ARG A 205 -3.32 -19.01 25.79
N ALA A 206 -4.45 -19.59 26.19
CA ALA A 206 -4.54 -21.02 26.47
C ALA A 206 -4.17 -21.88 25.25
N GLU A 207 -4.54 -21.44 24.04
CA GLU A 207 -4.24 -22.15 22.79
C GLU A 207 -2.75 -22.16 22.44
N VAL A 208 -2.01 -21.11 22.83
CA VAL A 208 -0.55 -21.07 22.64
C VAL A 208 0.16 -21.81 23.77
N GLN A 209 -0.38 -21.76 24.98
CA GLN A 209 0.10 -22.53 26.12
C GLN A 209 0.05 -24.04 25.82
N GLU A 210 -1.07 -24.54 25.32
CA GLU A 210 -1.22 -25.94 24.93
C GLU A 210 -0.21 -26.32 23.83
N LEU A 211 -0.05 -25.48 22.80
CA LEU A 211 0.94 -25.70 21.75
C LEU A 211 2.37 -25.77 22.29
N PHE A 212 2.73 -24.87 23.21
CA PHE A 212 4.05 -24.85 23.84
C PHE A 212 4.29 -26.10 24.71
N GLU A 213 3.29 -26.49 25.49
CA GLU A 213 3.35 -27.68 26.36
C GLU A 213 3.45 -28.99 25.57
N ASN A 214 2.96 -29.03 24.32
CA ASN A 214 3.13 -30.20 23.45
C ASN A 214 4.60 -30.49 23.10
N PHE A 215 5.47 -29.47 23.17
CA PHE A 215 6.91 -29.61 22.88
C PHE A 215 7.80 -29.43 24.12
N SER A 216 7.31 -28.75 25.17
CA SER A 216 8.07 -28.51 26.40
C SER A 216 7.91 -29.65 27.41
N ALA A 217 8.97 -30.41 27.65
CA ALA A 217 8.93 -31.52 28.61
C ALA A 217 8.73 -31.05 30.07
N ASP A 218 9.15 -29.84 30.43
CA ASP A 218 8.99 -29.27 31.78
C ASP A 218 7.81 -28.27 31.91
N GLY A 219 7.17 -27.93 30.79
CA GLY A 219 6.07 -26.95 30.71
C GLY A 219 6.48 -25.51 31.02
N GLN A 220 7.77 -25.21 31.13
CA GLN A 220 8.29 -23.88 31.51
C GLN A 220 9.13 -23.25 30.38
N LYS A 221 9.87 -24.06 29.63
CA LYS A 221 10.75 -23.61 28.55
C LYS A 221 10.84 -24.65 27.44
N LEU A 222 11.18 -24.22 26.23
CA LEU A 222 11.67 -25.07 25.17
C LEU A 222 13.18 -25.05 25.19
N THR A 223 13.80 -26.22 25.31
CA THR A 223 15.21 -26.39 24.98
C THR A 223 15.44 -26.19 23.48
N LEU A 224 16.69 -25.95 23.07
CA LEU A 224 17.04 -25.84 21.66
C LEU A 224 16.48 -27.00 20.82
N LEU A 225 16.61 -28.25 21.29
CA LEU A 225 16.13 -29.42 20.57
C LEU A 225 14.60 -29.46 20.47
N GLU A 226 13.89 -29.18 21.57
CA GLU A 226 12.42 -29.12 21.57
C GLU A 226 11.89 -28.02 20.65
N PHE A 227 12.56 -26.86 20.60
CA PHE A 227 12.19 -25.80 19.67
C PHE A 227 12.50 -26.17 18.21
N VAL A 228 13.61 -26.90 17.96
CA VAL A 228 13.89 -27.48 16.64
C VAL A 228 12.79 -28.45 16.21
N ASP A 229 12.29 -29.28 17.13
CA ASP A 229 11.21 -30.21 16.85
C ASP A 229 9.93 -29.46 16.49
N PHE A 230 9.55 -28.42 17.25
CA PHE A 230 8.46 -27.52 16.86
C PHE A 230 8.67 -26.89 15.47
N LEU A 231 9.87 -26.37 15.19
CA LEU A 231 10.19 -25.77 13.90
C LEU A 231 10.15 -26.79 12.77
N ARG A 232 10.39 -28.08 13.01
CA ARG A 232 10.32 -29.14 11.98
C ARG A 232 8.92 -29.72 11.81
N GLU A 233 8.20 -29.87 12.92
CA GLU A 233 6.92 -30.55 12.95
C GLU A 233 5.77 -29.59 12.63
N GLU A 234 5.74 -28.42 13.25
CA GLU A 234 4.64 -27.47 13.07
C GLU A 234 4.97 -26.42 12.03
N GLN A 235 6.18 -25.84 12.07
CA GLN A 235 6.58 -24.77 11.13
C GLN A 235 7.25 -25.31 9.86
N LYS A 236 7.72 -26.55 9.95
CA LYS A 236 8.35 -27.35 8.89
C LYS A 236 9.49 -26.66 8.16
N GLU A 237 10.39 -26.07 8.93
CA GLU A 237 11.62 -25.40 8.49
C GLU A 237 12.73 -26.38 8.04
N GLY A 238 12.38 -27.65 7.82
CA GLY A 238 13.25 -28.66 7.20
C GLY A 238 14.60 -28.85 7.91
N GLU A 239 15.67 -28.96 7.11
CA GLU A 239 17.03 -29.17 7.62
C GLU A 239 17.63 -27.92 8.28
N ARG A 240 17.13 -26.72 7.96
CA ARG A 240 17.61 -25.45 8.52
C ARG A 240 17.10 -25.15 9.93
N ALA A 241 16.15 -25.95 10.43
CA ALA A 241 15.54 -25.74 11.74
C ALA A 241 16.55 -25.57 12.91
N PRO A 242 17.67 -26.31 13.01
CA PRO A 242 18.65 -26.13 14.09
C PRO A 242 19.31 -24.74 14.10
N ASP A 243 19.78 -24.28 12.94
CA ASP A 243 20.43 -22.97 12.83
C ASP A 243 19.41 -21.85 13.06
N LEU A 244 18.21 -22.00 12.49
CA LEU A 244 17.11 -21.06 12.66
C LEU A 244 16.66 -20.99 14.13
N ALA A 245 16.58 -22.10 14.85
CA ALA A 245 16.21 -22.13 16.25
C ALA A 245 17.17 -21.28 17.11
N LEU A 246 18.48 -21.38 16.86
CA LEU A 246 19.49 -20.57 17.54
C LEU A 246 19.30 -19.08 17.26
N GLU A 247 19.11 -18.71 15.98
CA GLU A 247 18.88 -17.32 15.57
C GLU A 247 17.61 -16.74 16.20
N LEU A 248 16.53 -17.51 16.21
CA LEU A 248 15.23 -17.09 16.76
C LEU A 248 15.29 -16.99 18.29
N ILE A 249 15.98 -17.91 18.98
CA ILE A 249 16.19 -17.81 20.44
C ILE A 249 16.98 -16.55 20.78
N ASP A 250 18.10 -16.30 20.09
CA ASP A 250 18.92 -15.11 20.35
C ASP A 250 18.13 -13.80 20.12
N ARG A 251 17.25 -13.81 19.11
CA ARG A 251 16.42 -12.65 18.74
C ARG A 251 15.22 -12.41 19.66
N TYR A 252 14.54 -13.47 20.09
CA TYR A 252 13.22 -13.36 20.72
C TYR A 252 13.18 -13.72 22.21
N GLU A 253 14.17 -14.46 22.72
CA GLU A 253 14.20 -14.76 24.15
C GLU A 253 14.48 -13.48 24.97
N PRO A 254 13.61 -13.07 25.89
CA PRO A 254 13.83 -11.85 26.67
C PRO A 254 14.95 -12.01 27.72
N SER A 255 15.17 -13.21 28.27
CA SER A 255 16.18 -13.42 29.30
C SER A 255 17.57 -13.67 28.70
N GLU A 256 18.55 -12.85 29.08
CA GLU A 256 19.97 -13.09 28.74
C GLU A 256 20.46 -14.47 29.23
N SER A 257 19.94 -14.94 30.37
CA SER A 257 20.24 -16.27 30.87
C SER A 257 19.62 -17.38 30.01
N GLY A 258 18.46 -17.11 29.40
CA GLY A 258 17.80 -18.00 28.45
C GLY A 258 18.58 -18.10 27.14
N LYS A 259 18.99 -16.96 26.58
CA LYS A 259 19.85 -16.87 25.38
C LYS A 259 21.15 -17.65 25.56
N LEU A 260 21.87 -17.41 26.65
CA LEU A 260 23.14 -18.09 26.98
C LEU A 260 22.99 -19.61 27.13
N ARG A 261 21.81 -20.08 27.53
CA ARG A 261 21.50 -21.51 27.69
C ARG A 261 20.82 -22.12 26.47
N HIS A 262 20.57 -21.33 25.42
CA HIS A 262 19.81 -21.71 24.24
C HIS A 262 18.45 -22.33 24.59
N VAL A 263 17.69 -21.65 25.45
CA VAL A 263 16.31 -22.01 25.81
C VAL A 263 15.37 -20.86 25.47
N LEU A 264 14.15 -21.21 25.06
CA LEU A 264 13.07 -20.26 24.76
C LEU A 264 11.98 -20.38 25.83
N SER A 265 11.72 -19.29 26.53
CA SER A 265 10.60 -19.15 27.47
C SER A 265 9.27 -19.01 26.73
N MET A 266 8.14 -19.12 27.45
CA MET A 266 6.82 -18.82 26.87
C MET A 266 6.75 -17.39 26.31
N ASP A 267 7.32 -16.41 27.02
CA ASP A 267 7.37 -15.03 26.54
C ASP A 267 8.19 -14.90 25.25
N GLY A 268 9.33 -15.59 25.18
CA GLY A 268 10.13 -15.66 23.95
C GLY A 268 9.39 -16.35 22.79
N PHE A 269 8.63 -17.40 23.08
CA PHE A 269 7.81 -18.11 22.09
C PHE A 269 6.66 -17.24 21.56
N LEU A 270 5.96 -16.52 22.44
CA LEU A 270 4.95 -15.53 22.06
C LEU A 270 5.55 -14.39 21.25
N SER A 271 6.74 -13.89 21.64
CA SER A 271 7.46 -12.85 20.91
C SER A 271 7.79 -13.32 19.49
N TYR A 272 8.29 -14.55 19.34
CA TYR A 272 8.52 -15.19 18.03
C TYR A 272 7.22 -15.27 17.20
N LEU A 273 6.13 -15.83 17.73
CA LEU A 273 4.88 -16.00 16.99
C LEU A 273 4.27 -14.67 16.53
N CYS A 274 4.39 -13.61 17.34
CA CYS A 274 3.89 -12.28 17.02
C CYS A 274 4.85 -11.46 16.13
N SER A 275 6.06 -11.96 15.89
CA SER A 275 7.10 -11.27 15.12
C SER A 275 6.91 -11.37 13.61
N LYS A 276 7.81 -10.74 12.86
CA LYS A 276 7.90 -10.89 11.40
C LYS A 276 8.23 -12.33 10.97
N ASP A 277 8.93 -13.11 11.79
CA ASP A 277 9.25 -14.52 11.49
C ASP A 277 8.06 -15.46 11.73
N GLY A 278 7.07 -15.03 12.53
CA GLY A 278 5.79 -15.71 12.77
C GLY A 278 4.63 -15.17 11.92
N ASP A 279 4.89 -14.17 11.05
CA ASP A 279 3.88 -13.56 10.18
C ASP A 279 3.49 -14.51 9.04
N ILE A 280 2.23 -14.46 8.60
CA ILE A 280 1.78 -15.19 7.41
C ILE A 280 2.53 -14.77 6.14
N PHE A 281 3.04 -13.55 6.06
CA PHE A 281 3.74 -13.06 4.88
C PHE A 281 5.20 -13.52 4.86
N LYS A 282 5.56 -14.23 3.81
CA LYS A 282 6.90 -14.80 3.63
C LYS A 282 7.98 -13.70 3.65
N PRO A 283 8.95 -13.75 4.58
CA PRO A 283 10.00 -12.73 4.68
C PRO A 283 10.83 -12.57 3.40
N THR A 284 11.03 -13.64 2.63
CA THR A 284 11.79 -13.58 1.36
C THR A 284 11.07 -12.79 0.27
N CYS A 285 9.76 -12.53 0.41
CA CYS A 285 8.98 -11.73 -0.52
C CYS A 285 8.94 -10.24 -0.15
N LEU A 286 9.50 -9.87 1.01
CA LEU A 286 9.61 -8.48 1.47
C LEU A 286 10.64 -7.66 0.67
N PRO A 287 11.88 -8.11 0.44
CA PRO A 287 12.81 -7.39 -0.44
C PRO A 287 12.44 -7.56 -1.91
N ILE A 288 13.15 -6.84 -2.79
CA ILE A 288 13.12 -7.13 -4.24
C ILE A 288 13.74 -8.53 -4.43
N TYR A 289 12.94 -9.46 -4.95
CA TYR A 289 13.33 -10.89 -5.08
C TYR A 289 13.02 -11.47 -6.46
N GLN A 290 12.14 -10.82 -7.22
CA GLN A 290 11.78 -11.27 -8.56
C GLN A 290 12.80 -10.81 -9.58
N ASP A 291 12.87 -11.49 -10.72
CA ASP A 291 13.68 -11.05 -11.85
C ASP A 291 13.12 -9.72 -12.38
N MET A 292 13.94 -8.66 -12.34
CA MET A 292 13.59 -7.30 -12.78
C MET A 292 14.14 -6.96 -14.18
N THR A 293 14.72 -7.96 -14.87
CA THR A 293 15.37 -7.82 -16.19
C THR A 293 14.50 -8.30 -17.36
N GLN A 294 13.25 -8.73 -17.10
CA GLN A 294 12.31 -9.08 -18.17
C GLN A 294 11.75 -7.81 -18.84
N PRO A 295 11.21 -7.90 -20.08
CA PRO A 295 10.54 -6.78 -20.73
C PRO A 295 9.38 -6.18 -19.90
N LEU A 296 9.14 -4.87 -19.99
CA LEU A 296 8.15 -4.16 -19.16
C LEU A 296 6.73 -4.78 -19.22
N ASN A 297 6.32 -5.32 -20.36
CA ASN A 297 5.02 -5.99 -20.55
C ASN A 297 4.89 -7.33 -19.81
N ASN A 298 5.97 -7.83 -19.20
CA ASN A 298 5.97 -9.06 -18.38
C ASN A 298 5.64 -8.82 -16.91
N TYR A 299 5.35 -7.57 -16.49
CA TYR A 299 5.03 -7.23 -15.11
C TYR A 299 3.61 -6.69 -14.99
N TYR A 300 2.94 -6.98 -13.87
CA TYR A 300 1.89 -6.12 -13.35
C TYR A 300 2.50 -4.84 -12.80
N ILE A 301 1.88 -3.70 -13.09
CA ILE A 301 2.38 -2.36 -12.77
C ILE A 301 1.33 -1.64 -11.93
N ASN A 302 1.71 -1.25 -10.71
CA ASN A 302 0.81 -0.54 -9.79
C ASN A 302 0.38 0.79 -10.42
N SER A 303 -0.92 0.96 -10.65
CA SER A 303 -1.45 2.00 -11.53
C SER A 303 -2.60 2.78 -10.88
N SER A 304 -2.57 4.10 -11.05
CA SER A 304 -3.59 5.03 -10.55
C SER A 304 -4.40 5.61 -11.71
N HIS A 305 -5.70 5.78 -11.46
CA HIS A 305 -6.64 6.47 -12.35
C HIS A 305 -7.02 7.83 -11.76
N ASN A 306 -7.10 8.86 -12.59
CA ASN A 306 -7.37 10.25 -12.21
C ASN A 306 -6.62 10.66 -10.93
N THR A 307 -5.30 10.47 -10.93
CA THR A 307 -4.45 10.51 -9.73
C THR A 307 -4.55 11.83 -8.95
N TYR A 308 -4.88 12.92 -9.63
CA TYR A 308 -5.08 14.23 -9.04
C TYR A 308 -6.31 14.30 -8.12
N LEU A 309 -7.31 13.42 -8.24
CA LEU A 309 -8.54 13.48 -7.44
C LEU A 309 -8.36 12.87 -6.06
N VAL A 310 -8.64 13.65 -5.02
CA VAL A 310 -8.69 13.16 -3.62
C VAL A 310 -10.12 12.94 -3.11
N GLY A 311 -11.11 12.99 -4.01
CA GLY A 311 -12.54 12.79 -3.71
C GLY A 311 -13.32 12.13 -4.85
N ASP A 312 -14.59 12.49 -4.98
CA ASP A 312 -15.49 11.99 -6.04
C ASP A 312 -15.14 12.58 -7.43
N GLN A 313 -15.68 11.99 -8.50
CA GLN A 313 -15.35 12.35 -9.88
C GLN A 313 -16.02 13.66 -10.36
N LEU A 314 -16.99 14.22 -9.63
CA LEU A 314 -17.80 15.35 -10.13
C LEU A 314 -17.50 16.67 -9.42
N TYR A 315 -17.24 16.60 -8.12
CA TYR A 315 -17.03 17.75 -7.23
C TYR A 315 -15.74 17.62 -6.39
N GLY A 316 -15.04 16.48 -6.52
CA GLY A 316 -13.83 16.21 -5.76
C GLY A 316 -12.74 17.25 -5.96
N GLN A 317 -11.93 17.44 -4.92
CA GLN A 317 -10.75 18.30 -5.00
C GLN A 317 -9.67 17.61 -5.85
N SER A 318 -9.12 18.35 -6.81
CA SER A 318 -7.84 18.06 -7.46
C SER A 318 -6.72 18.58 -6.57
N SER A 319 -5.72 17.75 -6.28
CA SER A 319 -4.57 18.11 -5.44
C SER A 319 -3.31 17.33 -5.84
N VAL A 320 -2.15 17.96 -5.68
CA VAL A 320 -0.85 17.29 -5.86
C VAL A 320 -0.64 16.15 -4.85
N GLU A 321 -1.33 16.18 -3.70
CA GLU A 321 -1.24 15.14 -2.67
C GLU A 321 -1.73 13.77 -3.18
N GLY A 322 -2.62 13.74 -4.18
CA GLY A 322 -3.02 12.49 -4.84
C GLY A 322 -1.84 11.76 -5.48
N TYR A 323 -0.94 12.50 -6.14
CA TYR A 323 0.31 11.96 -6.71
C TYR A 323 1.28 11.51 -5.63
N ILE A 324 1.47 12.32 -4.58
CA ILE A 324 2.37 11.99 -3.47
C ILE A 324 1.92 10.68 -2.81
N ARG A 325 0.62 10.56 -2.49
CA ARG A 325 0.05 9.35 -1.88
C ARG A 325 0.16 8.13 -2.78
N ALA A 326 -0.08 8.29 -4.08
CA ALA A 326 0.07 7.19 -5.03
C ALA A 326 1.53 6.71 -5.09
N LEU A 327 2.49 7.62 -5.29
CA LEU A 327 3.92 7.28 -5.44
C LEU A 327 4.51 6.69 -4.15
N LYS A 328 4.16 7.24 -2.97
CA LYS A 328 4.54 6.68 -1.66
C LYS A 328 3.98 5.28 -1.40
N ARG A 329 2.89 4.90 -2.07
CA ARG A 329 2.31 3.54 -2.03
C ARG A 329 2.90 2.62 -3.10
N GLY A 330 4.02 3.00 -3.71
CA GLY A 330 4.67 2.22 -4.76
C GLY A 330 3.94 2.27 -6.11
N CYS A 331 2.99 3.19 -6.35
CA CYS A 331 2.37 3.35 -7.67
C CYS A 331 3.42 3.78 -8.71
N ARG A 332 3.41 3.15 -9.90
CA ARG A 332 4.37 3.34 -10.99
C ARG A 332 3.72 3.81 -12.30
N CYS A 333 2.41 3.98 -12.34
CA CYS A 333 1.70 4.62 -13.45
C CYS A 333 0.66 5.59 -12.92
N VAL A 334 0.84 6.89 -13.19
CA VAL A 334 -0.06 7.97 -12.75
C VAL A 334 -0.69 8.67 -13.94
N GLU A 335 -1.92 9.13 -13.78
CA GLU A 335 -2.70 9.77 -14.82
C GLU A 335 -2.80 11.27 -14.60
N VAL A 336 -2.65 12.03 -15.69
CA VAL A 336 -2.70 13.48 -15.68
C VAL A 336 -3.64 13.95 -16.80
N ASP A 337 -4.75 14.57 -16.43
CA ASP A 337 -5.73 15.11 -17.39
C ASP A 337 -5.47 16.60 -17.60
N ILE A 338 -4.82 16.94 -18.71
CA ILE A 338 -4.32 18.29 -18.96
C ILE A 338 -5.27 19.06 -19.89
N TRP A 339 -5.62 20.26 -19.48
CA TRP A 339 -6.51 21.18 -20.18
C TRP A 339 -5.89 22.56 -20.25
N ASP A 340 -6.36 23.35 -21.23
CA ASP A 340 -5.95 24.75 -21.35
C ASP A 340 -6.29 25.55 -20.08
N GLY A 341 -5.29 26.23 -19.53
CA GLY A 341 -5.44 27.11 -18.39
C GLY A 341 -5.27 28.59 -18.72
N PRO A 342 -5.51 29.46 -17.72
CA PRO A 342 -5.39 30.90 -17.90
C PRO A 342 -3.93 31.30 -18.13
N SER A 343 -3.73 32.44 -18.81
CA SER A 343 -2.40 33.03 -19.06
C SER A 343 -1.41 32.11 -19.81
N GLY A 344 -1.91 31.11 -20.54
CA GLY A 344 -1.07 30.17 -21.29
C GLY A 344 -0.46 29.03 -20.47
N GLU A 345 -0.81 28.91 -19.18
CA GLU A 345 -0.31 27.85 -18.30
C GLU A 345 -1.30 26.67 -18.24
N PRO A 346 -0.87 25.44 -18.60
CA PRO A 346 -1.74 24.26 -18.55
C PRO A 346 -2.19 23.91 -17.12
N ILE A 347 -3.42 23.40 -17.02
CA ILE A 347 -4.04 22.99 -15.74
C ILE A 347 -4.48 21.53 -15.77
N VAL A 348 -4.59 20.93 -14.58
CA VAL A 348 -5.03 19.55 -14.39
C VAL A 348 -6.35 19.53 -13.63
N TYR A 349 -7.36 18.88 -14.20
CA TYR A 349 -8.67 18.60 -13.60
C TYR A 349 -9.50 17.62 -14.44
N HIS A 350 -10.62 17.15 -13.88
CA HIS A 350 -11.55 16.30 -14.62
C HIS A 350 -12.46 17.17 -15.51
N GLY A 351 -12.24 17.07 -16.82
CA GLY A 351 -12.90 17.88 -17.84
C GLY A 351 -14.41 17.94 -17.72
N HIS A 352 -14.99 19.13 -17.97
CA HIS A 352 -16.45 19.35 -17.94
C HIS A 352 -17.15 19.01 -16.60
N THR A 353 -16.41 18.91 -15.49
CA THR A 353 -16.96 18.74 -14.15
C THR A 353 -16.74 19.96 -13.25
N LEU A 354 -17.11 19.86 -11.98
CA LEU A 354 -16.97 20.91 -10.96
C LEU A 354 -15.78 20.68 -10.04
N THR A 355 -14.87 19.76 -10.39
CA THR A 355 -13.64 19.52 -9.64
C THR A 355 -12.75 20.76 -9.62
N SER A 356 -11.94 20.93 -8.57
CA SER A 356 -10.95 21.99 -8.52
C SER A 356 -9.83 21.77 -9.56
N ARG A 357 -8.99 22.79 -9.75
CA ARG A 357 -7.91 22.79 -10.75
C ARG A 357 -6.58 23.01 -10.05
N ILE A 358 -5.54 22.34 -10.52
CA ILE A 358 -4.16 22.54 -10.08
C ILE A 358 -3.26 22.84 -11.29
N PRO A 359 -2.19 23.63 -11.16
CA PRO A 359 -1.25 23.87 -12.26
C PRO A 359 -0.57 22.57 -12.69
N PHE A 360 -0.41 22.34 -14.00
CA PHE A 360 0.34 21.19 -14.52
C PHE A 360 1.81 21.22 -14.07
N LYS A 361 2.41 22.41 -14.06
CA LYS A 361 3.77 22.63 -13.56
C LYS A 361 4.00 22.06 -12.15
N ASP A 362 3.04 22.27 -11.24
CA ASP A 362 3.13 21.78 -9.87
C ASP A 362 3.00 20.26 -9.79
N VAL A 363 2.23 19.65 -10.70
CA VAL A 363 2.14 18.19 -10.83
C VAL A 363 3.48 17.60 -11.28
N VAL A 364 4.10 18.16 -12.33
CA VAL A 364 5.40 17.69 -12.82
C VAL A 364 6.48 17.84 -11.75
N ALA A 365 6.53 18.98 -11.05
CA ALA A 365 7.46 19.20 -9.94
C ALA A 365 7.26 18.21 -8.79
N THR A 366 5.99 17.88 -8.48
CA THR A 366 5.66 16.86 -7.48
C THR A 366 6.15 15.48 -7.92
N VAL A 367 5.93 15.10 -9.18
CA VAL A 367 6.42 13.82 -9.71
C VAL A 367 7.95 13.78 -9.65
N ALA A 368 8.65 14.82 -10.09
CA ALA A 368 10.12 14.90 -10.05
C ALA A 368 10.69 14.68 -8.64
N GLN A 369 9.99 15.17 -7.61
CA GLN A 369 10.40 15.06 -6.22
C GLN A 369 10.12 13.68 -5.61
N TYR A 370 8.99 13.05 -5.97
CA TYR A 370 8.48 11.86 -5.27
C TYR A 370 8.56 10.56 -6.07
N ALA A 371 8.82 10.61 -7.38
CA ALA A 371 8.80 9.44 -8.28
C ALA A 371 9.63 8.29 -7.72
N PHE A 372 10.82 8.57 -7.20
CA PHE A 372 11.80 7.55 -6.82
C PHE A 372 12.10 7.44 -5.32
N GLN A 373 11.25 8.00 -4.45
CA GLN A 373 11.48 7.95 -2.99
C GLN A 373 11.22 6.55 -2.39
N THR A 374 10.21 5.84 -2.90
CA THR A 374 9.80 4.51 -2.38
C THR A 374 10.28 3.36 -3.28
N SER A 375 10.57 3.63 -4.55
CA SER A 375 11.00 2.63 -5.52
C SER A 375 11.86 3.30 -6.60
N GLU A 376 12.99 2.70 -6.94
CA GLU A 376 13.87 3.19 -8.01
C GLU A 376 13.38 2.82 -9.41
N TYR A 377 12.38 1.94 -9.52
CA TYR A 377 11.87 1.46 -10.81
C TYR A 377 11.03 2.52 -11.53
N PRO A 378 10.94 2.44 -12.88
CA PRO A 378 10.40 3.50 -13.72
C PRO A 378 8.99 3.94 -13.34
N VAL A 379 8.67 5.20 -13.64
CA VAL A 379 7.34 5.77 -13.49
C VAL A 379 6.76 6.13 -14.86
N ILE A 380 5.52 5.78 -15.11
CA ILE A 380 4.77 6.10 -16.33
C ILE A 380 3.85 7.29 -16.06
N LEU A 381 4.00 8.37 -16.83
CA LEU A 381 3.07 9.48 -16.90
C LEU A 381 2.09 9.25 -18.05
N SER A 382 0.86 8.84 -17.72
CA SER A 382 -0.23 8.69 -18.68
C SER A 382 -0.93 10.03 -18.91
N LEU A 383 -0.63 10.69 -20.02
CA LEU A 383 -1.18 12.01 -20.34
C LEU A 383 -2.50 11.90 -21.10
N GLU A 384 -3.56 12.50 -20.55
CA GLU A 384 -4.81 12.77 -21.26
C GLU A 384 -4.82 14.24 -21.70
N ASN A 385 -4.37 14.49 -22.92
CA ASN A 385 -4.12 15.83 -23.45
C ASN A 385 -5.34 16.42 -24.17
N HIS A 386 -5.82 17.55 -23.65
CA HIS A 386 -6.91 18.38 -24.22
C HIS A 386 -6.47 19.83 -24.52
N CYS A 387 -5.17 20.11 -24.52
CA CYS A 387 -4.61 21.45 -24.69
C CYS A 387 -4.53 21.92 -26.15
N SER A 388 -4.52 23.23 -26.33
CA SER A 388 -4.16 23.90 -27.58
C SER A 388 -2.72 23.58 -27.99
N TRP A 389 -2.38 23.85 -29.23
CA TRP A 389 -1.02 23.61 -29.73
C TRP A 389 0.04 24.40 -28.93
N GLU A 390 -0.27 25.66 -28.59
CA GLU A 390 0.60 26.55 -27.82
C GLU A 390 0.82 26.02 -26.40
N GLN A 391 -0.24 25.57 -25.72
CA GLN A 391 -0.11 25.02 -24.37
C GLN A 391 0.51 23.62 -24.36
N GLN A 392 0.40 22.84 -25.44
CA GLN A 392 1.17 21.60 -25.59
C GLN A 392 2.68 21.86 -25.67
N GLN A 393 3.11 22.96 -26.29
CA GLN A 393 4.53 23.38 -26.26
C GLN A 393 4.97 23.69 -24.82
N VAL A 394 4.13 24.39 -24.05
CA VAL A 394 4.39 24.68 -22.62
C VAL A 394 4.44 23.38 -21.80
N MET A 395 3.56 22.41 -22.09
CA MET A 395 3.62 21.08 -21.45
C MET A 395 4.95 20.39 -21.70
N ALA A 396 5.42 20.38 -22.95
CA ALA A 396 6.71 19.78 -23.31
C ALA A 396 7.87 20.48 -22.59
N CYS A 397 7.89 21.81 -22.55
CA CYS A 397 8.88 22.58 -21.79
C CYS A 397 8.87 22.22 -20.30
N HIS A 398 7.70 22.21 -19.64
CA HIS A 398 7.61 21.85 -18.22
C HIS A 398 8.10 20.42 -17.97
N LEU A 399 7.75 19.45 -18.82
CA LEU A 399 8.24 18.08 -18.69
C LEU A 399 9.75 18.01 -18.81
N THR A 400 10.33 18.59 -19.85
CA THR A 400 11.78 18.55 -20.10
C THR A 400 12.58 19.30 -19.04
N GLU A 401 12.19 20.53 -18.71
CA GLU A 401 12.95 21.39 -17.77
C GLU A 401 12.87 20.88 -16.32
N ILE A 402 11.72 20.36 -15.89
CA ILE A 402 11.51 19.97 -14.49
C ILE A 402 11.97 18.54 -14.22
N LEU A 403 11.72 17.61 -15.14
CA LEU A 403 12.12 16.21 -14.97
C LEU A 403 13.60 15.99 -15.33
N GLY A 404 14.15 16.80 -16.25
CA GLY A 404 15.56 16.72 -16.67
C GLY A 404 15.96 15.30 -17.04
N GLU A 405 17.06 14.81 -16.46
CA GLU A 405 17.60 13.46 -16.71
C GLU A 405 16.67 12.31 -16.29
N GLN A 406 15.67 12.59 -15.44
CA GLN A 406 14.66 11.59 -15.09
C GLN A 406 13.74 11.30 -16.27
N LEU A 407 13.50 12.25 -17.17
CA LEU A 407 12.66 12.04 -18.34
C LEU A 407 13.39 11.18 -19.36
N LEU A 408 12.70 10.17 -19.88
CA LEU A 408 13.17 9.39 -21.02
C LEU A 408 12.62 10.02 -22.30
N SER A 409 13.47 10.73 -23.04
CA SER A 409 13.12 11.42 -24.28
C SER A 409 13.57 10.69 -25.55
N THR A 410 14.52 9.75 -25.45
CA THR A 410 15.06 8.96 -26.56
C THR A 410 15.18 7.48 -26.17
N THR A 411 15.57 6.61 -27.11
CA THR A 411 15.86 5.21 -26.82
C THR A 411 17.12 5.08 -25.93
N LEU A 412 17.25 3.97 -25.19
CA LEU A 412 18.32 3.81 -24.20
C LEU A 412 19.73 3.78 -24.79
N ASP A 413 19.88 3.27 -26.01
CA ASP A 413 21.14 3.05 -26.70
C ASP A 413 21.19 3.75 -28.07
N GLY A 414 20.19 4.59 -28.41
CA GLY A 414 20.06 5.20 -29.73
C GLY A 414 19.67 4.20 -30.82
N LEU A 415 19.34 2.95 -30.48
CA LEU A 415 19.01 1.91 -31.46
C LEU A 415 17.52 1.59 -31.48
N LEU A 416 17.10 0.96 -32.57
CA LEU A 416 15.75 0.43 -32.71
C LEU A 416 15.53 -0.77 -31.78
N PRO A 417 14.64 -0.65 -30.77
CA PRO A 417 14.39 -1.73 -29.83
C PRO A 417 13.63 -2.87 -30.51
N THR A 418 13.93 -4.11 -30.13
CA THR A 418 13.18 -5.30 -30.57
C THR A 418 12.10 -5.74 -29.56
N GLN A 419 12.16 -5.18 -28.35
CA GLN A 419 11.22 -5.43 -27.24
C GLN A 419 11.19 -4.22 -26.30
N LEU A 420 10.24 -4.18 -25.36
CA LEU A 420 10.25 -3.17 -24.31
C LEU A 420 11.47 -3.38 -23.39
N PRO A 421 12.16 -2.30 -22.98
CA PRO A 421 13.19 -2.39 -21.96
C PRO A 421 12.62 -2.92 -20.64
N SER A 422 13.49 -3.48 -19.82
CA SER A 422 13.14 -3.98 -18.50
C SER A 422 13.00 -2.86 -17.47
N PRO A 423 12.29 -3.11 -16.35
CA PRO A 423 12.30 -2.18 -15.21
C PRO A 423 13.72 -1.85 -14.73
N GLU A 424 14.64 -2.81 -14.76
CA GLU A 424 16.03 -2.63 -14.35
C GLU A 424 16.79 -1.65 -15.26
N GLU A 425 16.64 -1.78 -16.59
CA GLU A 425 17.24 -0.86 -17.57
C GLU A 425 16.66 0.56 -17.49
N LEU A 426 15.40 0.68 -17.06
CA LEU A 426 14.67 1.93 -16.94
C LEU A 426 14.71 2.53 -15.51
N ARG A 427 15.64 2.09 -14.67
CA ARG A 427 15.77 2.63 -13.30
C ARG A 427 15.88 4.15 -13.31
N ARG A 428 15.09 4.77 -12.43
CA ARG A 428 15.01 6.22 -12.24
C ARG A 428 14.59 7.01 -13.49
N LYS A 429 13.92 6.35 -14.44
CA LYS A 429 13.35 6.97 -15.63
C LYS A 429 11.84 7.17 -15.51
N ILE A 430 11.38 8.27 -16.08
CA ILE A 430 9.98 8.67 -16.21
C ILE A 430 9.64 8.59 -17.70
N LEU A 431 8.67 7.74 -18.03
CA LEU A 431 8.21 7.50 -19.39
C LEU A 431 6.91 8.25 -19.63
N VAL A 432 6.77 8.88 -20.80
CA VAL A 432 5.51 9.52 -21.20
C VAL A 432 4.70 8.56 -22.05
N LYS A 433 3.49 8.25 -21.59
CA LYS A 433 2.46 7.57 -22.39
C LYS A 433 1.54 8.62 -23.00
N GLY A 434 1.52 8.69 -24.33
CA GLY A 434 0.74 9.69 -25.07
C GLY A 434 0.55 9.34 -26.53
N LYS A 435 -0.01 10.26 -27.31
CA LYS A 435 -0.07 10.13 -28.78
C LYS A 435 1.28 10.53 -29.38
N LYS A 436 1.63 9.93 -30.52
CA LYS A 436 2.85 10.21 -31.29
C LYS A 436 2.50 10.45 -32.76
N LEU A 437 3.16 11.41 -33.41
CA LEU A 437 2.97 11.76 -34.82
C LEU A 437 3.58 10.72 -35.76
N ARG A 438 4.84 10.35 -35.50
CA ARG A 438 5.65 9.42 -36.30
C ARG A 438 5.85 8.09 -35.57
N THR A 439 6.37 7.09 -36.27
CA THR A 439 6.85 5.83 -35.67
C THR A 439 8.22 6.03 -35.01
N LEU A 440 8.65 5.07 -34.19
CA LEU A 440 9.97 5.15 -33.56
C LEU A 440 11.09 4.97 -34.59
N GLU A 441 10.83 4.14 -35.61
CA GLU A 441 11.68 3.94 -36.78
C GLU A 441 11.92 5.25 -37.55
N GLU A 442 10.86 5.99 -37.86
CA GLU A 442 10.95 7.28 -38.57
C GLU A 442 11.68 8.36 -37.78
N ASP A 443 11.63 8.34 -36.44
CA ASP A 443 12.35 9.33 -35.62
C ASP A 443 13.87 9.05 -35.62
N LEU A 444 14.28 7.77 -35.53
CA LEU A 444 15.70 7.40 -35.53
C LEU A 444 16.35 7.60 -36.91
N GLU A 445 15.61 7.39 -37.99
CA GLU A 445 16.09 7.69 -39.35
C GLU A 445 16.34 9.20 -39.54
N GLU A 446 15.47 10.08 -38.99
CA GLU A 446 15.67 11.54 -39.03
C GLU A 446 16.85 11.98 -38.13
N GLU A 447 17.02 11.39 -36.95
CA GLU A 447 18.18 11.66 -36.07
C GLU A 447 19.50 11.27 -36.75
N GLU A 448 19.57 10.10 -37.43
CA GLU A 448 20.75 9.69 -38.20
C GLU A 448 21.02 10.65 -39.39
N GLU A 449 19.98 11.11 -40.10
CA GLU A 449 20.10 12.09 -41.18
C GLU A 449 20.60 13.45 -40.67
N GLU A 450 20.06 13.95 -39.54
CA GLU A 450 20.49 15.20 -38.90
C GLU A 450 21.94 15.12 -38.38
N GLU A 451 22.35 13.99 -37.79
CA GLU A 451 23.74 13.77 -37.36
C GLU A 451 24.69 13.80 -38.56
N LEU A 452 24.35 13.11 -39.66
CA LEU A 452 25.14 13.12 -40.90
C LEU A 452 25.22 14.51 -41.53
N GLU A 453 24.13 15.28 -41.54
CA GLU A 453 24.14 16.68 -42.00
C GLU A 453 25.05 17.55 -41.12
N SER A 454 25.01 17.38 -39.79
CA SER A 454 25.85 18.13 -38.86
C SER A 454 27.35 17.79 -38.99
N GLU A 455 27.70 16.54 -39.29
CA GLU A 455 29.07 16.11 -39.57
C GLU A 455 29.57 16.68 -40.91
N LEU A 456 28.71 16.77 -41.92
CA LEU A 456 29.03 17.35 -43.23
C LEU A 456 29.19 18.88 -43.17
N GLU A 457 28.44 19.57 -42.31
CA GLU A 457 28.60 21.01 -42.05
C GLU A 457 29.87 21.33 -41.25
N GLY A 458 30.36 20.39 -40.43
CA GLY A 458 31.63 20.51 -39.70
C GLY A 458 32.90 20.44 -40.57
N GLU A 459 32.80 20.01 -41.83
CA GLU A 459 33.93 19.87 -42.77
C GLU A 459 34.00 20.95 -43.87
N GLN A 460 33.10 21.95 -43.87
CA GLN A 460 33.13 23.05 -44.87
C GLN A 460 33.13 24.45 -44.24
N GLU A 461 34.27 24.85 -43.67
CA GLU A 461 34.65 26.28 -43.63
C GLU A 461 35.56 26.61 -44.82
N ALA A 462 34.97 27.15 -45.91
CA ALA A 462 35.55 28.24 -46.71
C ALA A 462 34.66 28.65 -47.90
N ASP A 463 34.11 29.87 -47.77
CA ASP A 463 33.99 30.95 -48.77
C ASP A 463 32.54 31.42 -49.09
N PRO A 464 32.21 32.72 -48.91
CA PRO A 464 30.85 33.24 -49.04
C PRO A 464 30.57 34.04 -50.34
N GLU A 465 29.26 34.24 -50.60
CA GLU A 465 28.58 35.26 -51.43
C GLU A 465 28.27 34.96 -52.94
N PRO A 466 27.29 35.66 -53.58
CA PRO A 466 25.94 36.08 -53.12
C PRO A 466 24.79 35.95 -54.17
N GLU A 467 23.55 36.03 -53.68
CA GLU A 467 22.26 36.57 -54.22
C GLU A 467 21.85 36.53 -55.73
N ALA A 468 20.60 36.05 -55.97
CA ALA A 468 19.58 36.62 -56.88
C ALA A 468 18.22 35.91 -56.64
N GLN A 469 17.14 36.50 -56.10
CA GLN A 469 16.19 37.52 -56.58
C GLN A 469 15.06 37.05 -57.57
N LEU A 470 13.81 37.44 -57.20
CA LEU A 470 12.53 37.50 -57.95
C LEU A 470 11.78 36.15 -58.21
N GLU A 471 10.46 35.99 -58.04
CA GLU A 471 9.33 36.94 -58.21
C GLU A 471 8.02 36.40 -57.56
N SER A 472 7.27 37.29 -56.91
CA SER A 472 5.82 37.23 -56.65
C SER A 472 5.05 37.62 -57.92
N GLU A 473 3.83 37.14 -58.22
CA GLU A 473 2.53 37.80 -57.89
C GLU A 473 1.30 37.11 -58.58
N PRO A 474 0.03 37.53 -58.38
CA PRO A 474 -1.10 36.67 -58.00
C PRO A 474 -2.23 36.58 -59.06
N GLN A 475 -3.27 35.77 -58.81
CA GLN A 475 -4.57 35.97 -59.48
C GLN A 475 -5.79 35.46 -58.69
N GLU A 476 -6.93 36.08 -58.99
CA GLU A 476 -8.01 36.52 -58.10
C GLU A 476 -9.21 35.57 -57.89
N LEU A 477 -10.05 36.00 -56.93
CA LEU A 477 -11.34 35.48 -56.47
C LEU A 477 -12.49 35.51 -57.51
N SER A 478 -13.47 34.60 -57.35
CA SER A 478 -14.87 34.87 -56.94
C SER A 478 -15.84 33.69 -57.31
N PRO A 479 -17.16 33.70 -56.96
CA PRO A 479 -17.65 33.25 -55.65
C PRO A 479 -18.87 32.29 -55.67
N ARG A 480 -19.22 31.78 -54.46
CA ARG A 480 -20.54 31.28 -53.99
C ARG A 480 -21.07 29.92 -54.49
N SER A 481 -21.19 28.99 -53.54
CA SER A 481 -22.48 28.41 -53.16
C SER A 481 -22.46 27.91 -51.70
N LYS A 482 -23.45 28.36 -50.93
CA LYS A 482 -23.67 28.05 -49.52
C LYS A 482 -24.09 26.58 -49.38
N ASP A 483 -23.36 25.80 -48.59
CA ASP A 483 -23.93 24.63 -47.94
C ASP A 483 -23.42 24.48 -46.51
N LYS A 484 -24.39 24.30 -45.61
CA LYS A 484 -24.23 24.18 -44.16
C LYS A 484 -23.43 22.91 -43.83
N LYS A 485 -22.10 23.01 -43.72
CA LYS A 485 -21.28 22.00 -43.05
C LYS A 485 -21.33 22.24 -41.55
N LYS A 486 -21.89 21.27 -40.82
CA LYS A 486 -21.65 21.06 -39.39
C LYS A 486 -20.15 21.25 -39.12
N GLU A 487 -19.80 22.11 -38.17
CA GLU A 487 -18.43 22.22 -37.65
C GLU A 487 -17.96 20.82 -37.24
N LYS A 488 -17.06 20.25 -38.05
CA LYS A 488 -16.22 19.16 -37.60
C LYS A 488 -15.34 19.79 -36.53
N LYS A 489 -15.52 19.39 -35.26
CA LYS A 489 -14.54 19.63 -34.20
C LYS A 489 -13.16 19.33 -34.80
N SER A 490 -12.30 20.34 -34.90
CA SER A 490 -10.91 20.15 -35.30
C SER A 490 -10.33 19.10 -34.35
N LYS A 491 -9.75 18.03 -34.90
CA LYS A 491 -8.93 17.14 -34.07
C LYS A 491 -7.83 18.04 -33.48
N PRO A 492 -7.59 18.04 -32.15
CA PRO A 492 -6.49 18.80 -31.58
C PRO A 492 -5.21 18.33 -32.29
N ILE A 493 -4.49 19.30 -32.86
CA ILE A 493 -3.23 19.07 -33.56
C ILE A 493 -2.20 18.76 -32.47
N LEU A 494 -1.58 17.58 -32.55
CA LEU A 494 -0.52 17.17 -31.62
C LEU A 494 0.75 17.97 -31.94
N CYS A 495 1.34 18.60 -30.93
CA CYS A 495 2.58 19.35 -31.08
C CYS A 495 3.80 18.40 -31.25
N PRO A 496 4.72 18.65 -32.20
CA PRO A 496 5.92 17.82 -32.38
C PRO A 496 6.77 17.66 -31.12
N SER A 497 6.98 18.74 -30.36
CA SER A 497 7.78 18.71 -29.12
C SER A 497 7.19 17.77 -28.06
N LEU A 498 5.87 17.75 -27.91
CA LEU A 498 5.20 16.81 -27.01
C LEU A 498 5.19 15.37 -27.56
N SER A 499 5.10 15.22 -28.89
CA SER A 499 5.17 13.92 -29.57
C SER A 499 6.54 13.25 -29.41
N ALA A 500 7.63 14.03 -29.45
CA ALA A 500 8.99 13.53 -29.31
C ALA A 500 9.22 12.84 -27.95
N LEU A 501 8.58 13.33 -26.88
CA LEU A 501 8.69 12.76 -25.53
C LEU A 501 8.05 11.35 -25.39
N VAL A 502 7.26 10.90 -26.37
CA VAL A 502 6.65 9.57 -26.36
C VAL A 502 7.56 8.58 -27.08
N VAL A 503 8.29 7.77 -26.31
CA VAL A 503 9.24 6.77 -26.85
C VAL A 503 8.59 5.37 -26.88
N TYR A 504 8.56 4.68 -25.74
CA TYR A 504 8.14 3.27 -25.65
C TYR A 504 6.63 3.05 -25.43
N LEU A 505 5.84 4.11 -25.27
CA LEU A 505 4.44 4.04 -24.80
C LEU A 505 3.47 4.82 -25.70
N LYS A 506 3.54 4.56 -27.01
CA LYS A 506 2.67 5.18 -28.02
C LYS A 506 1.23 4.69 -27.87
N SER A 507 0.29 5.59 -27.60
CA SER A 507 -1.12 5.26 -27.42
C SER A 507 -1.81 5.07 -28.78
N VAL A 508 -2.44 3.91 -28.98
CA VAL A 508 -3.20 3.57 -30.19
C VAL A 508 -4.65 3.17 -29.85
N SER A 509 -5.54 3.32 -30.83
CA SER A 509 -6.94 2.89 -30.68
C SER A 509 -7.06 1.41 -30.96
N PHE A 510 -7.53 0.61 -30.00
CA PHE A 510 -7.71 -0.83 -30.21
C PHE A 510 -8.83 -1.13 -31.21
N HIS A 511 -8.54 -2.00 -32.20
CA HIS A 511 -9.54 -2.47 -33.18
C HIS A 511 -9.93 -3.94 -32.93
N SER A 512 -8.95 -4.85 -32.94
CA SER A 512 -9.10 -6.27 -32.62
C SER A 512 -7.73 -6.87 -32.29
N PHE A 513 -7.70 -8.04 -31.64
CA PHE A 513 -6.44 -8.75 -31.38
C PHE A 513 -5.72 -9.14 -32.67
N THR A 514 -6.46 -9.55 -33.70
CA THR A 514 -5.91 -9.84 -35.04
C THR A 514 -5.25 -8.61 -35.65
N HIS A 515 -5.95 -7.47 -35.63
CA HIS A 515 -5.40 -6.22 -36.17
C HIS A 515 -4.16 -5.76 -35.41
N SER A 516 -4.18 -5.84 -34.08
CA SER A 516 -3.02 -5.52 -33.25
C SER A 516 -1.81 -6.39 -33.62
N ARG A 517 -1.98 -7.71 -33.74
CA ARG A 517 -0.89 -8.62 -34.13
C ARG A 517 -0.34 -8.35 -35.53
N GLU A 518 -1.19 -7.93 -36.47
CA GLU A 518 -0.81 -7.72 -37.87
C GLU A 518 -0.24 -6.33 -38.15
N HIS A 519 -0.58 -5.33 -37.34
CA HIS A 519 -0.32 -3.92 -37.66
C HIS A 519 0.33 -3.10 -36.55
N TYR A 520 0.35 -3.57 -35.30
CA TYR A 520 0.93 -2.81 -34.19
C TYR A 520 2.34 -3.27 -33.82
N ARG A 521 3.05 -2.40 -33.11
CA ARG A 521 4.39 -2.65 -32.56
C ARG A 521 4.34 -2.84 -31.05
N PHE A 522 5.33 -3.52 -30.47
CA PHE A 522 5.39 -3.80 -29.03
C PHE A 522 5.39 -2.53 -28.15
N TYR A 523 5.89 -1.40 -28.67
CA TYR A 523 5.91 -0.09 -28.01
C TYR A 523 4.57 0.67 -28.12
N GLU A 524 3.58 0.09 -28.81
CA GLU A 524 2.23 0.63 -28.87
C GLU A 524 1.35 0.05 -27.76
N THR A 525 0.54 0.90 -27.14
CA THR A 525 -0.26 0.60 -25.96
C THR A 525 -1.74 0.91 -26.20
N SER A 526 -2.62 -0.03 -25.82
CA SER A 526 -4.07 0.16 -25.87
C SER A 526 -4.65 0.43 -24.49
N SER A 527 -5.64 1.33 -24.41
CA SER A 527 -6.38 1.62 -23.17
C SER A 527 -7.84 1.18 -23.29
N PHE A 528 -8.37 0.51 -22.27
CA PHE A 528 -9.72 -0.06 -22.26
C PHE A 528 -10.51 0.40 -21.04
N SER A 529 -11.81 0.67 -21.22
CA SER A 529 -12.71 0.77 -20.07
C SER A 529 -12.89 -0.61 -19.43
N GLU A 530 -13.17 -0.63 -18.12
CA GLU A 530 -13.43 -1.89 -17.38
C GLU A 530 -14.48 -2.79 -18.08
N THR A 531 -15.53 -2.18 -18.65
CA THR A 531 -16.61 -2.90 -19.32
C THR A 531 -16.11 -3.57 -20.60
N LYS A 532 -15.29 -2.87 -21.39
CA LYS A 532 -14.74 -3.41 -22.63
C LYS A 532 -13.74 -4.53 -22.33
N ALA A 533 -12.84 -4.33 -21.38
CA ALA A 533 -11.87 -5.35 -20.99
C ALA A 533 -12.55 -6.62 -20.47
N LYS A 534 -13.57 -6.50 -19.61
CA LYS A 534 -14.35 -7.65 -19.12
C LYS A 534 -15.10 -8.39 -20.23
N SER A 535 -15.59 -7.68 -21.25
CA SER A 535 -16.19 -8.32 -22.44
C SER A 535 -15.14 -9.10 -23.23
N LEU A 536 -13.96 -8.53 -23.48
CA LEU A 536 -12.86 -9.22 -24.17
C LEU A 536 -12.40 -10.48 -23.43
N ILE A 537 -12.32 -10.44 -22.09
CA ILE A 537 -11.97 -11.62 -21.27
C ILE A 537 -12.95 -12.78 -21.48
N LYS A 538 -14.26 -12.48 -21.58
CA LYS A 538 -15.31 -13.48 -21.76
C LYS A 538 -15.34 -14.04 -23.18
N GLU A 539 -15.11 -13.19 -24.17
CA GLU A 539 -15.25 -13.53 -25.59
C GLU A 539 -13.99 -14.15 -26.18
N ALA A 540 -12.82 -13.64 -25.80
CA ALA A 540 -11.51 -13.94 -26.39
C ALA A 540 -10.39 -13.86 -25.34
N GLY A 541 -10.60 -14.52 -24.19
CA GLY A 541 -9.70 -14.42 -23.04
C GLY A 541 -8.28 -14.93 -23.30
N ASN A 542 -8.13 -15.98 -24.11
CA ASN A 542 -6.81 -16.49 -24.48
C ASN A 542 -6.06 -15.52 -25.39
N GLU A 543 -6.73 -14.95 -26.39
CA GLU A 543 -6.14 -13.96 -27.28
C GLU A 543 -5.74 -12.69 -26.51
N PHE A 544 -6.48 -12.31 -25.47
CA PHE A 544 -6.10 -11.19 -24.62
C PHE A 544 -4.84 -11.48 -23.80
N VAL A 545 -4.72 -12.70 -23.25
CA VAL A 545 -3.49 -13.16 -22.57
C VAL A 545 -2.29 -13.10 -23.52
N GLN A 546 -2.45 -13.64 -24.74
CA GLN A 546 -1.41 -13.61 -25.76
C GLN A 546 -1.04 -12.17 -26.16
N HIS A 547 -2.03 -11.28 -26.31
CA HIS A 547 -1.78 -9.86 -26.59
C HIS A 547 -0.94 -9.20 -25.49
N ASN A 548 -1.26 -9.45 -24.22
CA ASN A 548 -0.52 -8.91 -23.08
C ASN A 548 0.87 -9.55 -22.87
N ALA A 549 1.20 -10.61 -23.59
CA ALA A 549 2.55 -11.20 -23.56
C ALA A 549 3.56 -10.45 -24.44
N TRP A 550 3.12 -9.52 -25.31
CA TRP A 550 4.02 -8.74 -26.17
C TRP A 550 3.68 -7.23 -26.25
N GLN A 551 2.48 -6.81 -25.81
CA GLN A 551 2.09 -5.40 -25.68
C GLN A 551 1.61 -5.05 -24.27
N LEU A 552 1.66 -3.76 -23.94
CA LEU A 552 1.07 -3.22 -22.72
C LEU A 552 -0.41 -2.87 -22.93
N SER A 553 -1.22 -3.24 -21.94
CA SER A 553 -2.63 -2.83 -21.82
C SER A 553 -2.86 -2.01 -20.56
N ARG A 554 -3.55 -0.87 -20.73
CA ARG A 554 -4.10 -0.09 -19.61
C ARG A 554 -5.60 -0.31 -19.49
N VAL A 555 -6.08 -0.51 -18.28
CA VAL A 555 -7.52 -0.59 -17.99
C VAL A 555 -7.90 0.41 -16.93
N TYR A 556 -9.03 1.10 -17.12
CA TYR A 556 -9.48 2.17 -16.24
C TYR A 556 -10.97 2.05 -15.87
N PRO A 557 -11.38 2.63 -14.72
CA PRO A 557 -12.75 2.58 -14.24
C PRO A 557 -13.75 3.20 -15.23
N SER A 558 -14.99 2.69 -15.24
CA SER A 558 -16.07 3.31 -16.02
C SER A 558 -16.44 4.69 -15.50
N GLY A 559 -16.73 5.64 -16.41
CA GLY A 559 -17.25 6.98 -16.05
C GLY A 559 -18.61 6.97 -15.33
N LEU A 560 -19.28 5.81 -15.24
CA LEU A 560 -20.47 5.62 -14.41
C LEU A 560 -20.15 5.59 -12.90
N ARG A 561 -18.89 5.38 -12.52
CA ARG A 561 -18.42 5.34 -11.13
C ARG A 561 -18.13 6.73 -10.59
N THR A 562 -19.17 7.57 -10.53
CA THR A 562 -19.03 8.98 -10.14
C THR A 562 -18.58 9.14 -8.68
N ASP A 563 -18.78 8.11 -7.85
CA ASP A 563 -18.33 8.04 -6.45
C ASP A 563 -16.86 7.62 -6.31
N SER A 564 -16.12 7.50 -7.42
CA SER A 564 -14.75 6.99 -7.45
C SER A 564 -14.61 5.55 -6.95
N SER A 565 -15.67 4.74 -6.97
CA SER A 565 -15.57 3.30 -6.68
C SER A 565 -14.62 2.59 -7.64
N ASN A 566 -14.15 1.41 -7.26
CA ASN A 566 -13.23 0.60 -8.04
C ASN A 566 -13.91 -0.68 -8.55
N TYR A 567 -13.36 -1.24 -9.64
CA TYR A 567 -13.69 -2.57 -10.14
C TYR A 567 -12.72 -3.60 -9.56
N ASN A 568 -13.10 -4.88 -9.55
CA ASN A 568 -12.19 -5.96 -9.11
C ASN A 568 -10.98 -6.07 -10.07
N PRO A 569 -9.74 -5.79 -9.62
CA PRO A 569 -8.57 -5.82 -10.48
C PRO A 569 -8.11 -7.25 -10.83
N GLN A 570 -8.47 -8.26 -10.02
CA GLN A 570 -8.02 -9.63 -10.21
C GLN A 570 -8.45 -10.22 -11.56
N GLU A 571 -9.68 -9.93 -12.00
CA GLU A 571 -10.19 -10.39 -13.30
C GLU A 571 -9.28 -9.94 -14.46
N LEU A 572 -8.66 -8.77 -14.32
CA LEU A 572 -7.86 -8.12 -15.35
C LEU A 572 -6.42 -8.63 -15.31
N TRP A 573 -5.86 -8.83 -14.11
CA TRP A 573 -4.57 -9.49 -13.94
C TRP A 573 -4.60 -10.94 -14.44
N ASN A 574 -5.70 -11.67 -14.25
CA ASN A 574 -5.84 -13.02 -14.82
C ASN A 574 -5.66 -13.04 -16.36
N ALA A 575 -5.98 -11.93 -17.04
CA ALA A 575 -5.78 -11.79 -18.49
C ALA A 575 -4.40 -11.23 -18.86
N GLY A 576 -3.52 -11.00 -17.88
CA GLY A 576 -2.17 -10.46 -18.08
C GLY A 576 -2.10 -8.94 -18.24
N CYS A 577 -3.20 -8.19 -18.04
CA CYS A 577 -3.20 -6.73 -18.14
C CYS A 577 -2.24 -6.11 -17.11
N GLN A 578 -1.35 -5.23 -17.56
CA GLN A 578 -0.26 -4.72 -16.75
C GLN A 578 -0.65 -3.48 -15.95
N MET A 579 -1.29 -2.50 -16.61
CA MET A 579 -1.69 -1.23 -15.99
C MET A 579 -3.18 -1.22 -15.64
N VAL A 580 -3.53 -1.93 -14.57
CA VAL A 580 -4.91 -1.97 -14.05
C VAL A 580 -5.11 -0.79 -13.10
N ALA A 581 -5.56 0.34 -13.65
CA ALA A 581 -5.60 1.62 -12.96
C ALA A 581 -6.78 1.73 -11.99
N MET A 582 -6.47 2.18 -10.76
CA MET A 582 -7.42 2.25 -9.64
C MET A 582 -7.56 3.68 -9.11
N ASN A 583 -8.75 4.03 -8.63
CA ASN A 583 -9.01 5.25 -7.86
C ASN A 583 -8.40 5.09 -6.45
N VAL A 584 -7.13 5.47 -6.29
CA VAL A 584 -6.33 5.30 -5.06
C VAL A 584 -6.93 5.99 -3.83
N GLN A 585 -7.69 7.07 -4.04
CA GLN A 585 -8.40 7.82 -3.02
C GLN A 585 -9.60 7.07 -2.42
N THR A 586 -10.02 5.94 -3.00
CA THR A 586 -11.17 5.15 -2.54
C THR A 586 -10.73 3.87 -1.83
N ALA A 587 -11.14 3.72 -0.58
CA ALA A 587 -10.78 2.59 0.28
C ALA A 587 -11.82 1.50 0.13
N GLY A 588 -11.42 0.25 0.27
CA GLY A 588 -12.34 -0.88 0.17
C GLY A 588 -11.66 -2.14 -0.34
N LEU A 589 -12.50 -3.11 -0.67
CA LEU A 589 -12.09 -4.44 -1.12
C LEU A 589 -11.10 -4.38 -2.28
N GLU A 590 -11.42 -3.61 -3.31
CA GLU A 590 -10.64 -3.60 -4.54
C GLU A 590 -9.26 -2.97 -4.34
N MET A 591 -9.15 -1.97 -3.46
CA MET A 591 -7.87 -1.36 -3.12
C MET A 591 -7.05 -2.25 -2.18
N ASP A 592 -7.70 -2.99 -1.27
CA ASP A 592 -7.04 -3.98 -0.40
C ASP A 592 -6.40 -5.12 -1.22
N ILE A 593 -7.11 -5.58 -2.27
CA ILE A 593 -6.58 -6.54 -3.23
C ILE A 593 -5.34 -5.97 -3.95
N CYS A 594 -5.38 -4.70 -4.36
CA CYS A 594 -4.26 -4.00 -4.97
C CYS A 594 -3.05 -3.89 -4.03
N ASP A 595 -3.28 -3.38 -2.82
CA ASP A 595 -2.24 -3.25 -1.80
C ASP A 595 -1.65 -4.62 -1.44
N GLY A 596 -2.49 -5.66 -1.35
CA GLY A 596 -2.06 -7.03 -1.08
C GLY A 596 -1.12 -7.57 -2.16
N LEU A 597 -1.46 -7.40 -3.44
CA LEU A 597 -0.60 -7.85 -4.55
C LEU A 597 0.74 -7.10 -4.58
N PHE A 598 0.71 -5.77 -4.47
CA PHE A 598 1.89 -4.92 -4.64
C PHE A 598 2.74 -4.74 -3.38
N ARG A 599 2.34 -5.30 -2.23
CA ARG A 599 3.18 -5.33 -1.02
C ARG A 599 4.44 -6.19 -1.19
N GLN A 600 4.39 -7.20 -2.07
CA GLN A 600 5.53 -8.06 -2.36
C GLN A 600 6.63 -7.34 -3.15
N ASN A 601 7.77 -8.00 -3.31
CA ASN A 601 8.86 -7.57 -4.18
C ASN A 601 9.38 -6.17 -3.83
N GLY A 602 9.62 -5.91 -2.54
CA GLY A 602 10.10 -4.61 -2.07
C GLY A 602 9.02 -3.52 -2.02
N GLY A 603 7.75 -3.84 -2.25
CA GLY A 603 6.72 -2.81 -2.43
C GLY A 603 6.99 -1.93 -3.66
N CYS A 604 7.77 -2.43 -4.62
CA CYS A 604 8.42 -1.60 -5.62
C CYS A 604 7.48 -1.16 -6.76
N GLY A 605 6.26 -1.69 -6.78
CA GLY A 605 5.22 -1.38 -7.76
C GLY A 605 5.23 -2.23 -9.03
N TYR A 606 6.17 -3.18 -9.12
CA TYR A 606 6.28 -4.15 -10.21
C TYR A 606 6.23 -5.57 -9.67
N VAL A 607 5.37 -6.41 -10.26
CA VAL A 607 5.25 -7.84 -9.93
C VAL A 607 5.32 -8.64 -11.22
N LEU A 608 6.31 -9.53 -11.35
CA LEU A 608 6.51 -10.37 -12.51
C LEU A 608 5.30 -11.31 -12.70
N LYS A 609 4.78 -11.37 -13.92
CA LYS A 609 3.68 -12.27 -14.28
C LYS A 609 4.14 -13.74 -14.29
N PRO A 610 3.26 -14.71 -13.98
CA PRO A 610 3.55 -16.13 -14.19
C PRO A 610 3.93 -16.43 -15.64
N ASP A 611 4.76 -17.45 -15.83
CA ASP A 611 5.37 -17.81 -17.13
C ASP A 611 4.35 -17.95 -18.26
N PHE A 612 3.21 -18.58 -17.99
CA PHE A 612 2.13 -18.78 -18.97
C PHE A 612 1.37 -17.49 -19.35
N LEU A 613 1.59 -16.37 -18.64
CA LEU A 613 1.10 -15.04 -19.02
C LEU A 613 2.18 -14.15 -19.68
N ARG A 614 3.39 -14.69 -19.84
CA ARG A 614 4.52 -14.07 -20.53
C ARG A 614 4.80 -14.71 -21.90
N ASP A 615 4.22 -15.88 -22.17
CA ASP A 615 4.32 -16.57 -23.46
C ASP A 615 3.19 -16.19 -24.42
N ALA A 616 3.54 -15.59 -25.56
CA ALA A 616 2.59 -15.24 -26.63
C ALA A 616 1.97 -16.47 -27.32
N GLN A 617 2.52 -17.67 -27.11
CA GLN A 617 1.97 -18.94 -27.59
C GLN A 617 1.15 -19.69 -26.53
N SER A 618 0.94 -19.08 -25.36
CA SER A 618 0.12 -19.65 -24.29
C SER A 618 -1.29 -19.99 -24.76
N SER A 619 -1.84 -21.09 -24.22
CA SER A 619 -3.23 -21.53 -24.44
C SER A 619 -4.11 -21.30 -23.21
N PHE A 620 -3.73 -20.36 -22.34
CA PHE A 620 -4.42 -20.07 -21.10
C PHE A 620 -5.65 -19.17 -21.28
N HIS A 621 -6.83 -19.65 -20.85
CA HIS A 621 -8.05 -18.86 -20.80
C HIS A 621 -8.48 -18.61 -19.34
N PRO A 622 -8.56 -17.35 -18.86
CA PRO A 622 -8.79 -17.05 -17.44
C PRO A 622 -10.17 -17.50 -16.89
N GLU A 623 -11.22 -17.48 -17.70
CA GLU A 623 -12.55 -18.01 -17.33
C GLU A 623 -12.65 -19.55 -17.35
N ARG A 624 -11.79 -20.21 -18.14
CA ARG A 624 -11.82 -21.64 -18.42
C ARG A 624 -10.39 -22.17 -18.56
N PRO A 625 -9.59 -22.18 -17.50
CA PRO A 625 -8.21 -22.65 -17.57
C PRO A 625 -8.19 -24.14 -17.93
N VAL A 626 -7.62 -24.49 -19.10
CA VAL A 626 -7.48 -25.87 -19.59
C VAL A 626 -5.99 -26.15 -19.84
N SER A 627 -5.25 -26.52 -18.79
CA SER A 627 -3.83 -26.93 -18.84
C SER A 627 -3.43 -27.56 -17.50
N PRO A 628 -2.27 -28.23 -17.30
CA PRO A 628 -2.04 -29.21 -16.23
C PRO A 628 -1.74 -28.56 -14.87
N PHE A 629 -2.54 -27.58 -14.47
CA PHE A 629 -2.43 -26.98 -13.14
C PHE A 629 -2.80 -28.04 -12.10
N ARG A 630 -1.87 -28.33 -11.19
CA ARG A 630 -2.14 -29.19 -10.04
C ARG A 630 -2.92 -28.37 -9.04
N ALA A 631 -4.22 -28.62 -8.97
CA ALA A 631 -5.07 -28.02 -7.96
C ALA A 631 -4.51 -28.32 -6.55
N GLN A 632 -4.50 -27.31 -5.70
CA GLN A 632 -4.04 -27.40 -4.32
C GLN A 632 -5.23 -27.18 -3.38
N THR A 633 -5.23 -27.90 -2.26
CA THR A 633 -6.21 -27.75 -1.19
C THR A 633 -5.56 -26.99 -0.04
N LEU A 634 -6.12 -25.85 0.31
CA LEU A 634 -5.73 -25.01 1.44
C LEU A 634 -6.70 -25.25 2.61
N LEU A 635 -6.15 -25.72 3.72
CA LEU A 635 -6.82 -25.83 5.01
C LEU A 635 -6.34 -24.68 5.89
N ILE A 636 -7.27 -23.86 6.37
CA ILE A 636 -6.99 -22.78 7.31
C ILE A 636 -7.80 -23.02 8.57
N GLN A 637 -7.12 -23.37 9.66
CA GLN A 637 -7.73 -23.33 10.97
C GLN A 637 -7.63 -21.90 11.52
N VAL A 638 -8.77 -21.23 11.63
CA VAL A 638 -8.89 -19.96 12.33
C VAL A 638 -9.03 -20.27 13.82
N ILE A 639 -7.98 -19.97 14.59
CA ILE A 639 -7.87 -20.39 16.00
C ILE A 639 -8.44 -19.30 16.91
N SER A 640 -7.82 -18.13 16.94
CA SER A 640 -8.19 -17.04 17.86
C SER A 640 -7.91 -15.66 17.25
N GLY A 641 -8.45 -14.62 17.87
CA GLY A 641 -8.20 -13.22 17.56
C GLY A 641 -7.69 -12.49 18.79
N GLN A 642 -7.00 -11.37 18.59
CA GLN A 642 -6.45 -10.56 19.66
C GLN A 642 -6.82 -9.09 19.43
N GLN A 643 -7.38 -8.45 20.47
CA GLN A 643 -7.63 -7.02 20.60
C GLN A 643 -8.28 -6.37 19.36
N LEU A 644 -9.35 -7.00 18.87
CA LEU A 644 -10.11 -6.49 17.74
C LEU A 644 -10.77 -5.15 18.10
N PRO A 645 -10.64 -4.12 17.25
CA PRO A 645 -11.21 -2.81 17.53
C PRO A 645 -12.74 -2.84 17.41
N LYS A 646 -13.39 -1.92 18.12
CA LYS A 646 -14.81 -1.58 17.93
C LYS A 646 -14.93 -0.23 17.22
N GLU A 647 -15.92 -0.09 16.34
CA GLU A 647 -16.06 1.11 15.48
C GLU A 647 -16.20 2.42 16.29
N ASP A 648 -16.92 2.36 17.41
CA ASP A 648 -17.23 3.55 18.21
C ASP A 648 -16.84 3.36 19.68
N MET A 649 -15.65 3.86 20.02
CA MET A 649 -15.13 3.88 21.40
C MET A 649 -15.98 4.72 22.35
N SER A 650 -16.86 5.60 21.85
CA SER A 650 -17.77 6.39 22.71
C SER A 650 -18.96 5.59 23.23
N LYS A 651 -19.30 4.47 22.57
CA LYS A 651 -20.29 3.51 23.06
C LYS A 651 -19.60 2.52 23.99
N GLU A 652 -19.33 2.96 25.22
CA GLU A 652 -18.59 2.16 26.22
C GLU A 652 -19.14 0.72 26.38
N ARG A 653 -20.46 0.55 26.29
CA ARG A 653 -21.15 -0.75 26.45
C ARG A 653 -21.25 -1.60 25.18
N SER A 654 -20.87 -1.09 24.01
CA SER A 654 -20.88 -1.87 22.78
C SER A 654 -19.67 -2.80 22.78
N ILE A 655 -19.93 -4.08 22.53
CA ILE A 655 -18.91 -5.10 22.36
C ILE A 655 -19.21 -5.80 21.02
N VAL A 656 -18.16 -6.13 20.28
CA VAL A 656 -18.30 -6.75 18.97
C VAL A 656 -18.53 -8.26 19.09
N ASP A 657 -19.23 -8.81 18.11
CA ASP A 657 -19.49 -10.24 17.92
C ASP A 657 -18.64 -10.77 16.74
N PRO A 658 -17.32 -11.02 16.91
CA PRO A 658 -16.45 -11.13 15.76
C PRO A 658 -16.60 -12.48 15.05
N LEU A 659 -16.57 -12.44 13.72
CA LEU A 659 -16.34 -13.59 12.86
C LEU A 659 -15.19 -13.31 11.90
N VAL A 660 -14.55 -14.39 11.41
CA VAL A 660 -13.50 -14.32 10.40
C VAL A 660 -14.01 -14.90 9.10
N ARG A 661 -13.92 -14.11 8.04
CA ARG A 661 -14.16 -14.55 6.66
C ARG A 661 -12.84 -14.66 5.92
N VAL A 662 -12.66 -15.77 5.22
CA VAL A 662 -11.55 -16.00 4.31
C VAL A 662 -12.08 -16.06 2.88
N GLU A 663 -11.47 -15.27 1.99
CA GLU A 663 -11.86 -15.11 0.59
C GLU A 663 -10.65 -15.42 -0.30
N ILE A 664 -10.88 -16.18 -1.38
CA ILE A 664 -9.89 -16.44 -2.44
C ILE A 664 -10.30 -15.61 -3.65
N PHE A 665 -9.36 -14.84 -4.19
CA PHE A 665 -9.49 -14.13 -5.46
C PHE A 665 -8.48 -14.71 -6.43
N GLY A 666 -8.91 -15.11 -7.63
CA GLY A 666 -8.01 -15.68 -8.63
C GLY A 666 -8.74 -15.80 -9.95
N VAL A 667 -8.49 -16.88 -10.69
CA VAL A 667 -9.35 -17.26 -11.82
C VAL A 667 -10.78 -17.51 -11.34
N ARG A 668 -11.75 -17.45 -12.26
CA ARG A 668 -13.17 -17.59 -11.89
C ARG A 668 -13.49 -18.90 -11.12
N PRO A 669 -12.95 -20.08 -11.48
CA PRO A 669 -13.15 -21.30 -10.69
C PRO A 669 -12.62 -21.25 -9.25
N ASP A 670 -11.59 -20.44 -8.99
CA ASP A 670 -10.93 -20.36 -7.68
C ASP A 670 -11.57 -19.31 -6.77
N THR A 671 -12.37 -18.40 -7.34
CA THR A 671 -12.96 -17.29 -6.59
C THR A 671 -14.06 -17.79 -5.67
N THR A 672 -13.79 -17.85 -4.37
CA THR A 672 -14.71 -18.41 -3.36
C THR A 672 -14.49 -17.78 -1.98
N ARG A 673 -15.39 -18.06 -1.03
CA ARG A 673 -15.27 -17.59 0.36
C ARG A 673 -15.91 -18.56 1.35
N GLN A 674 -15.35 -18.61 2.56
CA GLN A 674 -15.93 -19.29 3.73
C GLN A 674 -15.76 -18.41 4.97
N GLU A 675 -16.54 -18.65 6.00
CA GLU A 675 -16.47 -17.89 7.25
C GLU A 675 -16.69 -18.78 8.47
N THR A 676 -16.11 -18.37 9.60
CA THR A 676 -16.34 -19.00 10.90
C THR A 676 -17.71 -18.62 11.44
N SER A 677 -18.17 -19.33 12.48
CA SER A 677 -19.21 -18.76 13.37
C SER A 677 -18.72 -17.46 14.02
N TYR A 678 -19.65 -16.64 14.50
CA TYR A 678 -19.31 -15.50 15.35
C TYR A 678 -19.04 -15.96 16.80
N VAL A 679 -18.29 -15.16 17.54
CA VAL A 679 -18.14 -15.27 19.00
C VAL A 679 -18.95 -14.14 19.61
N GLU A 680 -19.80 -14.44 20.60
CA GLU A 680 -20.65 -13.43 21.24
C GLU A 680 -19.87 -12.57 22.24
N ASN A 681 -20.02 -11.25 22.15
CA ASN A 681 -19.50 -10.23 23.05
C ASN A 681 -18.02 -10.39 23.44
N ASN A 682 -17.16 -10.75 22.49
CA ASN A 682 -15.73 -10.87 22.75
C ASN A 682 -14.89 -10.45 21.54
N GLY A 683 -14.53 -9.16 21.48
CA GLY A 683 -13.51 -8.64 20.58
C GLY A 683 -12.10 -8.66 21.16
N PHE A 684 -11.93 -8.91 22.46
CA PHE A 684 -10.61 -8.83 23.11
C PHE A 684 -9.73 -10.05 22.82
N ASN A 685 -10.29 -11.25 22.93
CA ASN A 685 -9.57 -12.51 22.71
C ASN A 685 -10.50 -13.64 22.22
N PRO A 686 -11.27 -13.45 21.14
CA PRO A 686 -12.19 -14.48 20.63
C PRO A 686 -11.45 -15.76 20.24
N TYR A 687 -12.08 -16.91 20.48
CA TYR A 687 -11.60 -18.23 20.06
C TYR A 687 -12.64 -18.90 19.16
N TRP A 688 -12.23 -19.32 17.96
CA TRP A 688 -13.08 -20.01 16.98
C TRP A 688 -12.75 -21.49 16.82
N GLY A 689 -11.47 -21.84 16.72
CA GLY A 689 -11.00 -23.22 16.53
C GLY A 689 -11.53 -23.93 15.26
N GLN A 690 -11.96 -23.18 14.23
CA GLN A 690 -12.66 -23.72 13.05
C GLN A 690 -11.75 -23.84 11.83
N THR A 691 -11.89 -24.93 11.06
CA THR A 691 -11.12 -25.16 9.83
C THR A 691 -11.95 -24.88 8.59
N LEU A 692 -11.40 -24.05 7.70
CA LEU A 692 -11.95 -23.70 6.39
C LEU A 692 -11.15 -24.42 5.28
N CYS A 693 -11.82 -24.91 4.24
CA CYS A 693 -11.24 -25.79 3.20
C CYS A 693 -11.44 -25.19 1.80
N PHE A 694 -10.35 -24.84 1.12
CA PHE A 694 -10.39 -24.20 -0.19
C PHE A 694 -9.64 -25.02 -1.24
N ARG A 695 -10.28 -25.29 -2.37
CA ARG A 695 -9.60 -25.88 -3.54
C ARG A 695 -9.26 -24.79 -4.54
N VAL A 696 -8.00 -24.67 -4.91
CA VAL A 696 -7.46 -23.63 -5.81
C VAL A 696 -6.78 -24.30 -6.99
N LEU A 697 -7.27 -24.02 -8.20
CA LEU A 697 -6.80 -24.58 -9.46
C LEU A 697 -5.54 -23.89 -9.96
N VAL A 698 -5.43 -22.56 -9.87
CA VAL A 698 -4.29 -21.77 -10.36
C VAL A 698 -3.69 -20.92 -9.23
N PRO A 699 -2.92 -21.53 -8.30
CA PRO A 699 -2.38 -20.82 -7.14
C PRO A 699 -1.49 -19.62 -7.47
N GLU A 700 -0.77 -19.65 -8.59
CA GLU A 700 0.13 -18.56 -9.03
C GLU A 700 -0.61 -17.24 -9.32
N LEU A 701 -1.93 -17.29 -9.52
CA LEU A 701 -2.78 -16.11 -9.70
C LEU A 701 -3.67 -15.82 -8.48
N ALA A 702 -3.62 -16.64 -7.43
CA ALA A 702 -4.52 -16.52 -6.29
C ALA A 702 -4.01 -15.50 -5.25
N LEU A 703 -4.94 -14.68 -4.75
CA LEU A 703 -4.81 -13.83 -3.57
C LEU A 703 -5.72 -14.38 -2.47
N LEU A 704 -5.18 -14.45 -1.26
CA LEU A 704 -5.89 -14.85 -0.05
C LEU A 704 -6.22 -13.59 0.76
N ARG A 705 -7.48 -13.44 1.17
CA ARG A 705 -7.95 -12.30 1.94
C ARG A 705 -8.67 -12.74 3.21
N PHE A 706 -8.21 -12.20 4.33
CA PHE A 706 -8.83 -12.34 5.65
C PHE A 706 -9.62 -11.08 5.98
N VAL A 707 -10.82 -11.25 6.54
CA VAL A 707 -11.70 -10.15 6.95
C VAL A 707 -12.32 -10.48 8.27
N VAL A 708 -12.13 -9.61 9.25
CA VAL A 708 -12.81 -9.69 10.53
C VAL A 708 -14.01 -8.74 10.51
N LYS A 709 -15.15 -9.22 10.99
CA LYS A 709 -16.41 -8.47 10.98
C LYS A 709 -17.14 -8.62 12.30
N ASP A 710 -17.90 -7.59 12.65
CA ASP A 710 -18.85 -7.60 13.75
C ASP A 710 -20.20 -8.15 13.27
N TYR A 711 -20.62 -9.29 13.79
CA TYR A 711 -21.88 -9.91 13.42
C TYR A 711 -23.06 -9.08 13.91
N ASN A 712 -24.01 -8.78 13.02
CA ASN A 712 -25.22 -8.09 13.41
C ASN A 712 -26.45 -8.75 12.78
N TRP A 713 -27.30 -9.36 13.61
CA TRP A 713 -28.48 -10.05 13.10
C TRP A 713 -29.54 -9.11 12.48
N LYS A 714 -29.52 -7.81 12.81
CA LYS A 714 -30.48 -6.81 12.31
C LYS A 714 -30.01 -6.06 11.07
N SER A 715 -28.72 -6.08 10.76
CA SER A 715 -28.13 -5.31 9.66
C SER A 715 -27.04 -6.09 8.95
N ARG A 716 -26.31 -5.43 8.05
CA ARG A 716 -25.09 -6.00 7.50
C ARG A 716 -24.01 -6.00 8.60
N ASN A 717 -23.19 -7.04 8.62
CA ASN A 717 -22.02 -7.11 9.51
C ASN A 717 -21.07 -5.95 9.24
N ASP A 718 -20.65 -5.29 10.32
CA ASP A 718 -19.75 -4.14 10.27
C ASP A 718 -18.30 -4.60 10.11
N PHE A 719 -17.46 -3.73 9.55
CA PHE A 719 -16.06 -4.06 9.24
C PHE A 719 -15.18 -3.82 10.46
N ILE A 720 -14.32 -4.78 10.80
CA ILE A 720 -13.33 -4.62 11.89
C ILE A 720 -11.92 -4.45 11.31
N GLY A 721 -11.49 -5.38 10.48
CA GLY A 721 -10.14 -5.38 9.93
C GLY A 721 -9.98 -6.33 8.74
N GLN A 722 -8.89 -6.18 8.00
CA GLN A 722 -8.59 -7.01 6.82
C GLN A 722 -7.10 -7.27 6.66
N TYR A 723 -6.79 -8.30 5.88
CA TYR A 723 -5.43 -8.53 5.39
C TYR A 723 -5.48 -9.34 4.10
N THR A 724 -4.77 -8.89 3.06
CA THR A 724 -4.66 -9.60 1.78
C THR A 724 -3.20 -9.88 1.44
N LEU A 725 -2.91 -11.07 0.91
CA LEU A 725 -1.61 -11.48 0.39
C LEU A 725 -1.70 -12.42 -0.82
N PRO A 726 -0.70 -12.45 -1.71
CA PRO A 726 -0.57 -13.47 -2.75
C PRO A 726 -0.35 -14.86 -2.15
N TRP A 727 -0.93 -15.88 -2.76
CA TRP A 727 -0.70 -17.28 -2.41
C TRP A 727 0.79 -17.62 -2.39
N THR A 728 1.53 -17.15 -3.40
CA THR A 728 2.97 -17.35 -3.56
C THR A 728 3.82 -16.66 -2.49
N CYS A 729 3.25 -15.66 -1.79
CA CYS A 729 3.88 -14.93 -0.70
C CYS A 729 3.43 -15.40 0.68
N MET A 730 2.59 -16.42 0.77
CA MET A 730 2.23 -17.03 2.04
C MET A 730 3.41 -17.83 2.58
N GLN A 731 3.75 -17.65 3.87
CA GLN A 731 4.83 -18.37 4.53
C GLN A 731 4.39 -19.81 4.79
N GLN A 732 4.74 -20.66 3.85
CA GLN A 732 4.39 -22.07 3.84
C GLN A 732 5.36 -22.92 4.68
N GLY A 733 6.35 -22.35 5.38
CA GLY A 733 7.43 -23.13 6.01
C GLY A 733 8.54 -23.47 5.01
N GLY A 734 9.70 -23.92 5.51
CA GLY A 734 10.91 -24.14 4.71
C GLY A 734 10.83 -25.32 3.72
N PRO A 735 11.56 -25.28 2.59
CA PRO A 735 11.68 -26.43 1.71
C PRO A 735 12.40 -27.58 2.44
N VAL A 736 11.83 -28.79 2.41
CA VAL A 736 12.55 -30.01 2.78
C VAL A 736 13.52 -30.33 1.65
N LEU A 737 14.79 -29.98 1.82
CA LEU A 737 15.85 -30.47 0.94
C LEU A 737 16.04 -31.97 1.21
N HIS A 738 15.88 -32.81 0.19
CA HIS A 738 16.21 -34.23 0.28
C HIS A 738 17.71 -34.42 -0.01
N PRO A 739 18.41 -35.36 0.67
CA PRO A 739 19.82 -35.64 0.40
C PRO A 739 20.03 -35.98 -1.08
N LEU A 740 21.08 -35.40 -1.67
CA LEU A 740 21.50 -35.60 -3.05
C LEU A 740 21.54 -37.10 -3.40
N ALA A 741 20.69 -37.53 -4.33
CA ALA A 741 20.72 -38.87 -4.88
C ALA A 741 21.65 -38.90 -6.12
N ASP A 742 22.61 -39.82 -6.10
CA ASP A 742 23.74 -39.96 -7.05
C ASP A 742 23.40 -40.34 -8.51
N THR A 743 22.19 -40.04 -9.03
CA THR A 743 21.89 -40.33 -10.44
C THR A 743 21.07 -39.26 -11.18
N PRO A 744 21.44 -38.89 -12.42
CA PRO A 744 20.74 -37.88 -13.23
C PRO A 744 19.28 -38.24 -13.55
N ALA A 745 18.92 -39.53 -13.53
CA ALA A 745 17.55 -39.99 -13.79
C ALA A 745 16.60 -39.79 -12.59
N LEU A 746 17.13 -39.63 -11.37
CA LEU A 746 16.34 -39.31 -10.19
C LEU A 746 16.23 -37.78 -9.98
N ALA A 747 17.24 -37.01 -10.36
CA ALA A 747 17.22 -35.54 -10.30
C ALA A 747 16.08 -34.92 -11.14
N ALA A 748 15.77 -35.49 -12.31
CA ALA A 748 14.64 -35.06 -13.14
C ALA A 748 13.25 -35.46 -12.60
N ARG A 749 13.19 -36.36 -11.59
CA ARG A 749 11.97 -36.70 -10.84
C ARG A 749 11.87 -35.98 -9.49
N LEU A 750 12.97 -35.41 -8.98
CA LEU A 750 13.06 -34.74 -7.68
C LEU A 750 12.81 -33.22 -7.74
N THR A 751 12.68 -32.63 -8.92
CA THR A 751 12.24 -31.22 -9.10
C THR A 751 10.72 -31.03 -9.06
N LEU A 752 9.94 -32.06 -8.74
CA LEU A 752 8.47 -32.09 -8.85
C LEU A 752 7.70 -32.34 -7.54
N SER A 753 8.31 -32.08 -6.39
CA SER A 753 7.63 -32.20 -5.09
C SER A 753 8.25 -31.25 -4.04
N SER A 754 8.18 -29.94 -4.29
CA SER A 754 8.26 -28.95 -3.21
C SER A 754 6.92 -28.96 -2.48
N ARG A 755 6.76 -29.88 -1.53
CA ARG A 755 5.56 -29.89 -0.67
C ARG A 755 5.53 -28.57 0.11
N PRO A 756 4.39 -27.87 0.16
CA PRO A 756 4.22 -26.71 1.03
C PRO A 756 3.93 -27.19 2.45
N PRO A 757 4.71 -26.78 3.44
CA PRO A 757 4.40 -27.17 4.80
C PRO A 757 3.25 -26.41 5.50
N PRO A 758 2.70 -26.99 6.59
CA PRO A 758 1.83 -26.28 7.51
C PRO A 758 2.57 -25.29 8.43
N GLY A 759 1.82 -24.45 9.15
CA GLY A 759 2.38 -23.66 10.24
C GLY A 759 1.41 -22.69 10.92
N TYR A 760 1.70 -22.41 12.18
CA TYR A 760 1.01 -21.38 12.99
C TYR A 760 1.49 -19.99 12.61
N ARG A 761 0.58 -19.07 12.34
CA ARG A 761 0.87 -17.71 11.86
C ARG A 761 0.03 -16.68 12.58
N HIS A 762 0.64 -15.53 12.88
CA HIS A 762 -0.09 -14.31 13.16
C HIS A 762 -0.38 -13.55 11.88
N ILE A 763 -1.57 -12.96 11.81
CA ILE A 763 -1.98 -12.04 10.75
C ILE A 763 -2.35 -10.73 11.41
N HIS A 764 -1.48 -9.74 11.28
CA HIS A 764 -1.70 -8.39 11.78
C HIS A 764 -2.73 -7.67 10.89
N LEU A 765 -3.84 -7.24 11.49
CA LEU A 765 -4.95 -6.69 10.74
C LEU A 765 -4.67 -5.24 10.31
N LEU A 766 -5.25 -4.89 9.17
CA LEU A 766 -5.24 -3.56 8.60
C LEU A 766 -6.64 -2.97 8.61
N SER A 767 -6.70 -1.65 8.73
CA SER A 767 -7.92 -0.88 8.56
C SER A 767 -8.36 -0.90 7.10
N LYS A 768 -9.58 -0.42 6.82
CA LYS A 768 -10.13 -0.31 5.47
C LYS A 768 -9.23 0.47 4.50
N ASP A 769 -8.43 1.41 5.01
CA ASP A 769 -7.51 2.22 4.20
C ASP A 769 -6.08 1.66 4.07
N GLY A 770 -5.82 0.52 4.70
CA GLY A 770 -4.52 -0.17 4.72
C GLY A 770 -3.60 0.22 5.88
N THR A 771 -4.02 1.08 6.82
CA THR A 771 -3.25 1.36 8.03
C THR A 771 -3.23 0.18 8.99
N SER A 772 -2.13 0.01 9.74
CA SER A 772 -2.04 -1.03 10.76
C SER A 772 -3.04 -0.80 11.89
N LEU A 773 -3.75 -1.87 12.29
CA LEU A 773 -4.61 -1.89 13.47
C LEU A 773 -3.90 -2.51 14.68
N HIS A 774 -2.57 -2.58 14.66
CA HIS A 774 -1.79 -3.19 15.74
C HIS A 774 -2.25 -2.69 17.13
N PRO A 775 -2.46 -3.59 18.10
CA PRO A 775 -2.10 -5.02 18.11
C PRO A 775 -3.17 -5.98 17.56
N ALA A 776 -4.21 -5.48 16.89
CA ALA A 776 -5.29 -6.31 16.38
C ALA A 776 -4.75 -7.38 15.41
N SER A 777 -4.94 -8.65 15.73
CA SER A 777 -4.46 -9.77 14.92
C SER A 777 -5.37 -11.00 15.00
N ILE A 778 -5.19 -11.92 14.06
CA ILE A 778 -5.74 -13.28 14.13
C ILE A 778 -4.61 -14.30 14.11
N PHE A 779 -4.80 -15.38 14.87
CA PHE A 779 -3.90 -16.52 14.93
C PHE A 779 -4.51 -17.68 14.17
N VAL A 780 -3.77 -18.19 13.18
CA VAL A 780 -4.23 -19.24 12.28
C VAL A 780 -3.21 -20.36 12.19
N HIS A 781 -3.67 -21.56 11.85
CA HIS A 781 -2.81 -22.64 11.40
C HIS A 781 -3.16 -22.97 9.93
N ILE A 782 -2.15 -22.94 9.07
CA ILE A 782 -2.31 -23.09 7.62
C ILE A 782 -1.73 -24.43 7.21
N ASN A 783 -2.34 -25.12 6.23
CA ASN A 783 -1.80 -26.34 5.63
C ASN A 783 -2.22 -26.41 4.17
N ILE A 784 -1.28 -26.64 3.25
CA ILE A 784 -1.58 -26.85 1.83
C ILE A 784 -1.26 -28.29 1.44
N ARG A 785 -2.17 -28.92 0.68
CA ARG A 785 -2.05 -30.29 0.18
C ARG A 785 -2.19 -30.33 -1.35
N GLU A 786 -1.39 -31.15 -2.03
CA GLU A 786 -1.61 -31.47 -3.44
C GLU A 786 -2.56 -32.66 -3.59
N GLY A 787 -3.50 -32.60 -4.54
CA GLY A 787 -4.12 -33.79 -5.11
C GLY A 787 -5.22 -34.50 -4.31
N LEU A 788 -5.93 -33.82 -3.41
CA LEU A 788 -7.16 -34.40 -2.83
C LEU A 788 -8.34 -34.26 -3.82
N GLU A 789 -8.98 -35.39 -4.14
CA GLU A 789 -10.25 -35.41 -4.87
C GLU A 789 -11.33 -34.70 -4.06
N GLY A 790 -12.26 -34.04 -4.75
CA GLY A 790 -13.17 -33.04 -4.20
C GLY A 790 -14.23 -33.51 -3.19
N ASP A 791 -14.06 -34.69 -2.58
CA ASP A 791 -14.96 -35.26 -1.57
C ASP A 791 -14.42 -35.10 -0.12
N GLU A 792 -13.24 -34.50 0.09
CA GLU A 792 -12.69 -34.17 1.42
C GLU A 792 -12.84 -32.68 1.83
N CYS A 793 -13.31 -31.82 0.92
CA CYS A 793 -14.03 -30.57 1.25
C CYS A 793 -15.52 -30.81 0.94
#